data_AF-D2VI69-F1
#
_entry.id   AF-D2VI69-F1
#
_cell.length_a   1.000
_cell.length_b   1.000
_cell.length_c   1.000
_cell.angle_alpha   90.00
_cell.angle_beta   90.00
_cell.angle_gamma   90.00
#
_symmetry.space_group_name_H-M   'P 1'
#
loop_
_entity.id
_entity.type
_entity.pdbx_description
1 polymer ?
#
loop_
_entity_poly.entity_id
_entity_poly.type
_entity_poly.pdbx_seq_one_letter_code
_entity_poly.pdbx_strand_id
1 'polypeptide(L)'
;MKPLKSDRVQDWNKKDIQTWLSLNGLSEYYIDFVECGITDGSLLKNKIGGISSEQDLKNWVSNFVFAFGHLRKLYSAINHLKDNAFVFNMESVNFESERQKNDKLSGKSSSFVSKATVIDSGMIRNRDVRTLTAHEVVSLIRNDSRIVKLKDENLGIGAWSKEHEETFLSHKIDGQIFINITKPSDYGDYVFDKLRPVYSDGLRAELFETLTKISQDIYGNGYRYVDPIDRSSTTVSDIISQSGQSSDSSFPLLTHQEQLGVIIGKIRQSSKKVQNMSDDDLKEYAENLCTIEGLKKAYLNKEFNAIKKLFSSMRNISQHGSKGFSLNSKSESKSLIGMTDSASLDKLPSDIEEAEELSKKLATRFRDTIKVKLVIAEIAKNKKERTMRRLLSPIMSSVSMSPQFGLFHSGVILGPWLIEWNSSSLCIPRRCYSNAATLAIDIQEISTKNLDVAIEKVSQVISEWNVHRAYSQHSSNCQHFVDDICKALGIKMNFSGSMQHYVEKLRTKGLCNIRWRVPDDIRELVGIKEKKITFYTHKQLDILVCTILSKIPDFQEKYEEDYMLLKSFDRAFWLRSFKSPQNANYHAITPEENRKYSGLKSEDDDDMGVFGECDDEGDGNGDGTGCPFGHPESRSFTADWW
;
A
#
# COMPACT_ATOMS: atom_id res chain seq x y z
N MET A 1 -21.31 -1.88 16.24
CA MET A 1 -22.20 -2.63 15.34
C MET A 1 -23.47 -3.00 16.11
N LYS A 2 -24.64 -3.00 15.47
CA LYS A 2 -25.86 -3.49 16.14
C LYS A 2 -25.71 -5.01 16.36
N PRO A 3 -26.07 -5.54 17.54
CA PRO A 3 -26.02 -6.99 17.78
C PRO A 3 -27.00 -7.72 16.84
N LEU A 4 -26.72 -8.99 16.56
CA LEU A 4 -27.66 -9.86 15.86
C LEU A 4 -28.94 -10.01 16.69
N LYS A 5 -30.08 -10.16 16.02
CA LYS A 5 -31.38 -10.27 16.70
C LYS A 5 -31.54 -11.62 17.42
N SER A 6 -30.90 -12.67 16.91
CA SER A 6 -30.88 -14.02 17.49
C SER A 6 -29.51 -14.65 17.27
N ASP A 7 -29.07 -15.47 18.21
CA ASP A 7 -27.86 -16.26 18.06
C ASP A 7 -28.10 -17.48 17.16
N ARG A 8 -29.35 -17.93 17.00
CA ARG A 8 -29.65 -19.08 16.13
C ARG A 8 -29.80 -18.63 14.68
N VAL A 9 -29.01 -19.23 13.80
CA VAL A 9 -28.99 -18.88 12.38
C VAL A 9 -30.37 -18.97 11.76
N GLN A 10 -31.18 -19.98 12.10
CA GLN A 10 -32.53 -20.14 11.53
C GLN A 10 -33.50 -18.97 11.78
N ASP A 11 -33.24 -18.15 12.80
CA ASP A 11 -34.07 -17.00 13.18
C ASP A 11 -33.55 -15.68 12.57
N TRP A 12 -32.45 -15.75 11.81
CA TRP A 12 -31.85 -14.58 11.18
C TRP A 12 -32.73 -14.03 10.08
N ASN A 13 -32.87 -12.70 10.07
CA ASN A 13 -33.40 -11.99 8.91
C ASN A 13 -32.27 -11.51 7.99
N LYS A 14 -32.64 -10.88 6.87
CA LYS A 14 -31.73 -10.23 5.91
C LYS A 14 -30.59 -9.42 6.56
N LYS A 15 -30.91 -8.62 7.57
CA LYS A 15 -29.96 -7.74 8.25
C LYS A 15 -28.98 -8.51 9.12
N ASP A 16 -29.42 -9.61 9.73
CA ASP A 16 -28.56 -10.49 10.52
C ASP A 16 -27.52 -11.18 9.61
N ILE A 17 -27.94 -11.65 8.42
CA ILE A 17 -27.03 -12.23 7.41
C ILE A 17 -26.01 -11.21 6.92
N GLN A 18 -26.46 -9.99 6.61
CA GLN A 18 -25.56 -8.89 6.21
C GLN A 18 -24.54 -8.57 7.33
N THR A 19 -24.99 -8.59 8.58
CA THR A 19 -24.14 -8.34 9.75
C THR A 19 -23.13 -9.47 9.93
N TRP A 20 -23.54 -10.73 9.79
CA TRP A 20 -22.63 -11.89 9.82
C TRP A 20 -21.55 -11.82 8.73
N LEU A 21 -21.94 -11.51 7.48
CA LEU A 21 -20.99 -11.31 6.39
C LEU A 21 -20.03 -10.15 6.69
N SER A 22 -20.54 -9.02 7.19
CA SER A 22 -19.72 -7.87 7.56
C SER A 22 -18.71 -8.19 8.68
N LEU A 23 -19.13 -8.93 9.70
CA LEU A 23 -18.24 -9.38 10.79
C LEU A 23 -17.12 -10.28 10.29
N ASN A 24 -17.39 -11.08 9.25
CA ASN A 24 -16.39 -11.88 8.57
C ASN A 24 -15.61 -11.10 7.49
N GLY A 25 -15.83 -9.79 7.32
CA GLY A 25 -15.19 -8.98 6.27
C GLY A 25 -15.54 -9.44 4.86
N LEU A 26 -16.81 -9.82 4.66
CA LEU A 26 -17.41 -10.34 3.42
C LEU A 26 -18.69 -9.56 3.06
N SER A 27 -18.85 -8.33 3.58
CA SER A 27 -20.06 -7.52 3.41
C SER A 27 -20.43 -7.23 1.96
N GLU A 28 -19.44 -7.18 1.07
CA GLU A 28 -19.62 -6.94 -0.36
C GLU A 28 -20.40 -8.05 -1.07
N TYR A 29 -20.45 -9.27 -0.52
CA TYR A 29 -21.15 -10.41 -1.13
C TYR A 29 -22.61 -10.55 -0.69
N TYR A 30 -23.12 -9.61 0.11
CA TYR A 30 -24.48 -9.70 0.62
C TYR A 30 -25.54 -9.67 -0.50
N ILE A 31 -25.33 -8.84 -1.54
CA ILE A 31 -26.24 -8.77 -2.69
C ILE A 31 -26.25 -10.12 -3.42
N ASP A 32 -25.08 -10.72 -3.65
CA ASP A 32 -24.97 -12.03 -4.31
C ASP A 32 -25.70 -13.14 -3.52
N PHE A 33 -25.65 -13.11 -2.19
CA PHE A 33 -26.42 -14.02 -1.33
C PHE A 33 -27.92 -13.86 -1.51
N VAL A 34 -28.41 -12.61 -1.58
CA VAL A 34 -29.82 -12.31 -1.82
C VAL A 34 -30.26 -12.78 -3.22
N GLU A 35 -29.42 -12.57 -4.24
CA GLU A 35 -29.67 -13.05 -5.61
C GLU A 35 -29.69 -14.58 -5.71
N CYS A 36 -28.95 -15.27 -4.84
CA CYS A 36 -29.02 -16.73 -4.67
C CYS A 36 -30.26 -17.21 -3.89
N GLY A 37 -31.20 -16.32 -3.56
CA GLY A 37 -32.40 -16.63 -2.81
C GLY A 37 -32.18 -16.78 -1.31
N ILE A 38 -31.03 -16.39 -0.76
CA ILE A 38 -30.77 -16.43 0.68
C ILE A 38 -31.35 -15.17 1.33
N THR A 39 -32.66 -15.18 1.59
CA THR A 39 -33.38 -14.05 2.19
C THR A 39 -33.53 -14.14 3.70
N ASP A 40 -33.31 -15.30 4.29
CA ASP A 40 -33.41 -15.54 5.72
C ASP A 40 -32.46 -16.66 6.17
N GLY A 41 -32.35 -16.77 7.47
CA GLY A 41 -31.47 -17.68 8.16
C GLY A 41 -31.79 -19.15 7.99
N SER A 42 -33.07 -19.49 7.79
CA SER A 42 -33.48 -20.88 7.54
C SER A 42 -33.02 -21.34 6.16
N LEU A 43 -33.15 -20.48 5.15
CA LEU A 43 -32.61 -20.72 3.81
C LEU A 43 -31.08 -20.79 3.82
N LEU A 44 -30.41 -19.90 4.56
CA LEU A 44 -28.95 -19.94 4.73
C LEU A 44 -28.51 -21.27 5.34
N LYS A 45 -29.09 -21.67 6.48
CA LYS A 45 -28.78 -22.92 7.19
C LYS A 45 -28.96 -24.14 6.29
N ASN A 46 -30.08 -24.23 5.58
CA ASN A 46 -30.35 -25.33 4.66
C ASN A 46 -29.31 -25.40 3.54
N LYS A 47 -28.95 -24.24 2.97
CA LYS A 47 -28.00 -24.19 1.85
C LYS A 47 -26.58 -24.57 2.29
N ILE A 48 -26.10 -24.02 3.40
CA ILE A 48 -24.73 -24.26 3.87
C ILE A 48 -24.58 -25.59 4.60
N GLY A 49 -25.68 -26.18 5.08
CA GLY A 49 -25.68 -27.51 5.70
C GLY A 49 -25.19 -28.62 4.76
N GLY A 50 -25.45 -28.47 3.45
CA GLY A 50 -24.97 -29.40 2.42
C GLY A 50 -23.53 -29.18 1.96
N ILE A 51 -22.85 -28.13 2.43
CA ILE A 51 -21.48 -27.81 2.02
C ILE A 51 -20.52 -28.61 2.90
N SER A 52 -19.85 -29.60 2.32
CA SER A 52 -18.88 -30.45 3.01
C SER A 52 -17.44 -30.06 2.69
N SER A 53 -17.20 -29.50 1.51
CA SER A 53 -15.88 -29.11 1.01
C SER A 53 -15.86 -27.68 0.46
N GLU A 54 -14.66 -27.11 0.28
CA GLU A 54 -14.50 -25.82 -0.42
C GLU A 54 -14.96 -25.89 -1.88
N GLN A 55 -14.89 -27.07 -2.51
CA GLN A 55 -15.40 -27.28 -3.87
C GLN A 55 -16.94 -27.23 -3.92
N ASP A 56 -17.64 -27.75 -2.91
CA ASP A 56 -19.11 -27.64 -2.81
C ASP A 56 -19.53 -26.18 -2.70
N LEU A 57 -18.80 -25.41 -1.88
CA LEU A 57 -18.99 -23.97 -1.78
C LEU A 57 -18.77 -23.34 -3.16
N LYS A 58 -17.62 -23.58 -3.80
CA LYS A 58 -17.28 -23.04 -5.12
C LYS A 58 -18.34 -23.33 -6.18
N ASN A 59 -18.94 -24.53 -6.16
CA ASN A 59 -20.03 -24.90 -7.05
C ASN A 59 -21.30 -24.09 -6.77
N TRP A 60 -21.66 -23.93 -5.48
CA TRP A 60 -22.81 -23.12 -5.08
C TRP A 60 -22.65 -21.65 -5.47
N VAL A 61 -21.49 -21.06 -5.22
CA VAL A 61 -21.20 -19.64 -5.50
C VAL A 61 -20.45 -19.43 -6.81
N SER A 62 -20.66 -20.32 -7.79
CA SER A 62 -19.93 -20.32 -9.07
C SER A 62 -20.11 -19.05 -9.89
N ASN A 63 -21.23 -18.34 -9.68
CA ASN A 63 -21.50 -17.05 -10.33
C ASN A 63 -20.84 -15.85 -9.62
N PHE A 64 -20.22 -16.04 -8.45
CA PHE A 64 -19.69 -14.96 -7.64
C PHE A 64 -18.24 -14.69 -8.00
N VAL A 65 -17.85 -13.41 -7.99
CA VAL A 65 -16.44 -13.01 -8.20
C VAL A 65 -15.79 -12.68 -6.87
N PHE A 66 -15.29 -13.71 -6.19
CA PHE A 66 -14.55 -13.53 -4.92
C PHE A 66 -13.23 -12.78 -5.12
N ALA A 67 -12.83 -12.03 -4.10
CA ALA A 67 -11.44 -11.60 -3.98
C ALA A 67 -10.60 -12.77 -3.46
N PHE A 68 -9.28 -12.71 -3.69
CA PHE A 68 -8.37 -13.77 -3.26
C PHE A 68 -8.53 -14.09 -1.77
N GLY A 69 -8.69 -15.37 -1.43
CA GLY A 69 -8.89 -15.86 -0.07
C GLY A 69 -10.29 -15.64 0.54
N HIS A 70 -11.19 -14.88 -0.10
CA HIS A 70 -12.52 -14.64 0.44
C HIS A 70 -13.40 -15.91 0.41
N LEU A 71 -13.24 -16.77 -0.59
CA LEU A 71 -13.92 -18.07 -0.66
C LEU A 71 -13.57 -18.96 0.55
N ARG A 72 -12.28 -19.09 0.85
CA ARG A 72 -11.76 -19.83 2.00
C ARG A 72 -12.23 -19.24 3.33
N LYS A 73 -12.28 -17.90 3.41
CA LYS A 73 -12.81 -17.18 4.58
C LYS A 73 -14.29 -17.47 4.78
N LEU A 74 -15.08 -17.47 3.71
CA LEU A 74 -16.50 -17.84 3.74
C LEU A 74 -16.68 -19.30 4.14
N TYR A 75 -15.89 -20.23 3.59
CA TYR A 75 -15.90 -21.64 3.96
C TYR A 75 -15.59 -21.83 5.44
N SER A 76 -14.57 -21.14 5.96
CA SER A 76 -14.23 -21.15 7.38
C SER A 76 -15.36 -20.61 8.26
N ALA A 77 -16.03 -19.53 7.84
CA ALA A 77 -17.17 -18.96 8.57
C ALA A 77 -18.37 -19.93 8.57
N ILE A 78 -18.60 -20.65 7.48
CA ILE A 78 -19.64 -21.69 7.37
C ILE A 78 -19.32 -22.86 8.31
N ASN A 79 -18.10 -23.37 8.30
CA ASN A 79 -17.69 -24.45 9.19
C ASN A 79 -17.83 -24.05 10.66
N HIS A 80 -17.46 -22.81 11.01
CA HIS A 80 -17.68 -22.31 12.37
C HIS A 80 -19.17 -22.32 12.77
N LEU A 81 -20.09 -21.95 11.86
CA LEU A 81 -21.53 -22.09 12.14
C LEU A 81 -21.93 -23.55 12.33
N LYS A 82 -21.42 -24.47 11.51
CA LYS A 82 -21.73 -25.91 11.59
C LYS A 82 -21.22 -26.53 12.90
N ASP A 83 -19.98 -26.22 13.28
CA ASP A 83 -19.34 -26.71 14.50
C ASP A 83 -20.09 -26.26 15.77
N ASN A 84 -20.76 -25.11 15.70
CA ASN A 84 -21.60 -24.59 16.78
C ASN A 84 -23.09 -24.90 16.58
N ALA A 85 -23.44 -25.95 15.83
CA ALA A 85 -24.82 -26.38 15.58
C ALA A 85 -25.75 -25.24 15.09
N PHE A 86 -25.20 -24.32 14.29
CA PHE A 86 -25.85 -23.11 13.76
C PHE A 86 -26.28 -22.12 14.85
N VAL A 87 -25.53 -22.08 15.95
CA VAL A 87 -25.58 -21.02 16.97
C VAL A 87 -24.36 -20.13 16.77
N PHE A 88 -24.59 -18.85 16.49
CA PHE A 88 -23.56 -17.86 16.32
C PHE A 88 -23.15 -17.28 17.67
N ASN A 89 -21.88 -17.48 18.02
CA ASN A 89 -21.28 -16.85 19.18
C ASN A 89 -20.46 -15.63 18.73
N MET A 90 -20.89 -14.44 19.15
CA MET A 90 -20.21 -13.17 18.87
C MET A 90 -18.80 -13.14 19.46
N GLU A 91 -18.56 -13.81 20.61
CA GLU A 91 -17.24 -13.87 21.25
C GLU A 91 -16.21 -14.58 20.38
N SER A 92 -16.60 -15.66 19.69
CA SER A 92 -15.70 -16.40 18.80
C SER A 92 -15.28 -15.57 17.57
N VAL A 93 -16.18 -14.75 17.04
CA VAL A 93 -15.88 -13.88 15.89
C VAL A 93 -15.09 -12.65 16.29
N ASN A 94 -15.39 -12.07 17.46
CA ASN A 94 -14.58 -11.01 18.03
C ASN A 94 -13.16 -11.49 18.34
N PHE A 95 -13.01 -12.70 18.87
CA PHE A 95 -11.70 -13.32 19.11
C PHE A 95 -10.89 -13.45 17.80
N GLU A 96 -11.48 -13.93 16.72
CA GLU A 96 -10.78 -14.07 15.44
C GLU A 96 -10.51 -12.71 14.76
N SER A 97 -11.40 -11.73 14.93
CA SER A 97 -11.22 -10.35 14.44
C SER A 97 -10.14 -9.58 15.23
N GLU A 98 -10.12 -9.71 16.55
CA GLU A 98 -9.07 -9.19 17.43
C GLU A 98 -7.74 -9.90 17.19
N ARG A 99 -7.74 -11.22 16.99
CA ARG A 99 -6.57 -11.98 16.57
C ARG A 99 -6.03 -11.48 15.23
N GLN A 100 -6.88 -11.27 14.22
CA GLN A 100 -6.47 -10.71 12.92
C GLN A 100 -5.95 -9.26 13.03
N LYS A 101 -6.53 -8.43 13.92
CA LYS A 101 -6.03 -7.08 14.21
C LYS A 101 -4.67 -7.13 14.93
N ASN A 102 -4.52 -8.00 15.91
CA ASN A 102 -3.28 -8.23 16.65
C ASN A 102 -2.20 -8.84 15.75
N ASP A 103 -2.57 -9.68 14.79
CA ASP A 103 -1.70 -10.24 13.75
C ASP A 103 -1.24 -9.16 12.76
N LYS A 104 -2.12 -8.22 12.39
CA LYS A 104 -1.75 -7.04 11.58
C LYS A 104 -0.81 -6.08 12.32
N LEU A 105 -1.02 -5.87 13.62
CA LEU A 105 -0.16 -5.02 14.46
C LEU A 105 1.18 -5.68 14.80
N SER A 106 1.20 -7.01 14.96
CA SER A 106 2.41 -7.79 15.27
C SER A 106 3.20 -8.24 14.04
N GLY A 107 2.61 -8.15 12.84
CA GLY A 107 3.23 -8.54 11.58
C GLY A 107 3.29 -10.05 11.33
N LYS A 108 2.58 -10.87 12.10
CA LYS A 108 2.53 -12.34 11.94
C LYS A 108 1.28 -12.77 11.16
N SER A 109 1.40 -13.85 10.40
CA SER A 109 0.29 -14.61 9.83
C SER A 109 0.36 -16.03 10.41
N SER A 110 -0.81 -16.59 10.69
CA SER A 110 -1.12 -17.82 11.44
C SER A 110 -0.16 -19.01 11.32
N SER A 111 0.20 -19.58 12.48
CA SER A 111 -0.22 -20.93 12.93
C SER A 111 -0.04 -21.05 14.45
N PHE A 112 -1.00 -21.71 15.11
CA PHE A 112 -1.03 -22.14 16.52
C PHE A 112 -0.57 -21.17 17.63
N VAL A 113 -1.54 -20.50 18.27
CA VAL A 113 -1.42 -20.11 19.69
C VAL A 113 -2.77 -20.40 20.38
N SER A 114 -3.07 -21.66 20.61
CA SER A 114 -3.86 -22.05 21.77
C SER A 114 -2.86 -22.33 22.89
N LYS A 115 -3.01 -21.69 24.06
CA LYS A 115 -2.27 -21.91 25.32
C LYS A 115 -0.84 -22.40 25.09
N ALA A 116 0.16 -21.51 25.18
CA ALA A 116 1.58 -21.85 25.10
C ALA A 116 1.86 -23.19 25.78
N THR A 117 1.77 -24.25 24.98
CA THR A 117 2.21 -25.58 25.31
C THR A 117 3.70 -25.37 25.35
N VAL A 118 4.33 -25.79 26.44
CA VAL A 118 5.79 -25.77 26.55
C VAL A 118 6.32 -26.36 25.24
N ILE A 119 6.79 -25.50 24.34
CA ILE A 119 7.34 -25.94 23.06
C ILE A 119 8.57 -26.72 23.50
N ASP A 120 8.59 -28.01 23.18
CA ASP A 120 9.68 -28.88 23.58
C ASP A 120 11.00 -28.23 23.18
N SER A 121 11.83 -27.96 24.18
CA SER A 121 13.15 -27.36 24.00
C SER A 121 14.00 -28.17 23.01
N GLY A 122 13.73 -29.48 22.86
CA GLY A 122 14.34 -30.33 21.84
C GLY A 122 14.00 -29.92 20.41
N MET A 123 12.77 -29.47 20.13
CA MET A 123 12.36 -29.02 18.79
C MET A 123 13.01 -27.68 18.40
N ILE A 124 13.23 -26.78 19.36
CA ILE A 124 13.86 -25.48 19.11
C ILE A 124 15.36 -25.64 18.85
N ARG A 125 16.04 -26.55 19.58
CA ARG A 125 17.48 -26.79 19.47
C ARG A 125 17.94 -27.25 18.08
N ASN A 126 17.04 -27.83 17.29
CA ASN A 126 17.35 -28.35 15.95
C ASN A 126 17.02 -27.36 14.81
N ARG A 127 16.56 -26.13 15.11
CA ARG A 127 16.25 -25.11 14.11
C ARG A 127 17.38 -24.10 13.98
N ASP A 128 17.55 -23.52 12.79
CA ASP A 128 18.48 -22.41 12.59
C ASP A 128 18.10 -21.26 13.52
N VAL A 129 19.02 -20.89 14.40
CA VAL A 129 18.77 -19.88 15.43
C VAL A 129 18.38 -18.54 14.82
N ARG A 130 18.87 -18.20 13.61
CA ARG A 130 18.53 -16.95 12.91
C ARG A 130 17.05 -16.86 12.55
N THR A 131 16.36 -18.00 12.55
CA THR A 131 14.93 -18.10 12.23
C THR A 131 14.04 -18.05 13.47
N LEU A 132 14.60 -18.10 14.68
CA LEU A 132 13.84 -18.04 15.91
C LEU A 132 13.23 -16.66 16.10
N THR A 133 11.95 -16.64 16.48
CA THR A 133 11.26 -15.43 16.92
C THR A 133 11.67 -15.03 18.33
N ALA A 134 11.38 -13.78 18.72
CA ALA A 134 11.70 -13.31 20.08
C ALA A 134 11.08 -14.17 21.21
N HIS A 135 9.87 -14.72 21.00
CA HIS A 135 9.27 -15.65 21.98
C HIS A 135 10.01 -16.99 22.04
N GLU A 136 10.47 -17.52 20.92
CA GLU A 136 11.24 -18.76 20.87
C GLU A 136 12.63 -18.56 21.51
N VAL A 137 13.28 -17.42 21.29
CA VAL A 137 14.53 -17.03 21.96
C VAL A 137 14.32 -16.95 23.48
N VAL A 138 13.28 -16.25 23.95
CA VAL A 138 12.95 -16.16 25.38
C VAL A 138 12.65 -17.54 25.98
N SER A 139 11.87 -18.37 25.29
CA SER A 139 11.56 -19.73 25.73
C SER A 139 12.81 -20.60 25.80
N LEU A 140 13.72 -20.46 24.83
CA LEU A 140 15.00 -21.16 24.83
C LEU A 140 15.87 -20.74 26.02
N ILE A 141 16.01 -19.44 26.27
CA ILE A 141 16.82 -18.90 27.37
C ILE A 141 16.24 -19.33 28.72
N ARG A 142 14.92 -19.18 28.91
CA ARG A 142 14.22 -19.54 30.15
C ARG A 142 14.44 -21.00 30.55
N ASN A 143 14.47 -21.90 29.57
CA ASN A 143 14.58 -23.33 29.79
C ASN A 143 16.03 -23.84 29.76
N ASP A 144 17.04 -22.98 29.51
CA ASP A 144 18.44 -23.40 29.54
C ASP A 144 18.88 -23.63 30.99
N SER A 145 19.40 -24.83 31.27
CA SER A 145 19.76 -25.24 32.63
C SER A 145 20.87 -24.39 33.24
N ARG A 146 21.70 -23.71 32.43
CA ARG A 146 22.71 -22.77 32.92
C ARG A 146 22.04 -21.52 33.47
N ILE A 147 21.08 -20.96 32.73
CA ILE A 147 20.32 -19.76 33.13
C ILE A 147 19.47 -20.04 34.38
N VAL A 148 18.85 -21.21 34.46
CA VAL A 148 18.05 -21.61 35.65
C VAL A 148 18.91 -21.77 36.91
N LYS A 149 20.19 -22.14 36.74
CA LYS A 149 21.13 -22.31 37.86
C LYS A 149 21.78 -21.00 38.30
N LEU A 150 21.82 -19.98 37.44
CA LEU A 150 22.32 -18.66 37.81
C LEU A 150 21.36 -18.00 38.80
N LYS A 151 21.84 -17.75 40.01
CA LYS A 151 21.10 -17.07 41.07
C LYS A 151 21.96 -15.95 41.63
N ASP A 152 21.32 -14.86 42.01
CA ASP A 152 21.95 -13.85 42.85
C ASP A 152 22.02 -14.40 44.28
N GLU A 153 23.24 -14.66 44.78
CA GLU A 153 23.47 -15.21 46.13
C GLU A 153 22.96 -14.27 47.24
N ASN A 154 22.92 -12.96 46.99
CA ASN A 154 22.48 -11.98 47.98
C ASN A 154 20.96 -11.84 48.03
N LEU A 155 20.28 -12.05 46.91
CA LEU A 155 18.83 -11.85 46.79
C LEU A 155 18.03 -13.16 46.73
N GLY A 156 18.68 -14.30 46.44
CA GLY A 156 18.02 -15.60 46.25
C GLY A 156 17.14 -15.69 45.00
N ILE A 157 17.19 -14.68 44.13
CA ILE A 157 16.39 -14.59 42.90
C ILE A 157 17.21 -15.13 41.72
N GLY A 158 16.55 -15.78 40.75
CA GLY A 158 17.20 -16.21 39.51
C GLY A 158 17.75 -15.01 38.71
N ALA A 159 18.92 -15.18 38.08
CA ALA A 159 19.57 -14.15 37.26
C ALA A 159 18.77 -13.80 35.99
N TRP A 160 17.79 -14.62 35.62
CA TRP A 160 16.85 -14.35 34.54
C TRP A 160 15.43 -14.19 35.10
N SER A 161 14.86 -13.00 34.92
CA SER A 161 13.55 -12.64 35.44
C SER A 161 12.55 -12.36 34.32
N LYS A 162 11.25 -12.31 34.67
CA LYS A 162 10.18 -11.94 33.73
C LYS A 162 10.41 -10.59 33.04
N GLU A 163 11.04 -9.64 33.72
CA GLU A 163 11.36 -8.32 33.14
C GLU A 163 12.41 -8.40 32.04
N HIS A 164 13.36 -9.35 32.12
CA HIS A 164 14.30 -9.61 31.03
C HIS A 164 13.57 -10.12 29.79
N GLU A 165 12.58 -10.99 30.01
CA GLU A 165 11.73 -11.50 28.94
C GLU A 165 10.95 -10.36 28.28
N GLU A 166 10.28 -9.52 29.08
CA GLU A 166 9.54 -8.36 28.58
C GLU A 166 10.45 -7.37 27.84
N THR A 167 11.70 -7.22 28.28
CA THR A 167 12.70 -6.40 27.59
C THR A 167 13.11 -7.00 26.24
N PHE A 168 13.38 -8.30 26.18
CA PHE A 168 13.69 -9.00 24.93
C PHE A 168 12.53 -8.94 23.93
N LEU A 169 11.30 -9.08 24.42
CA LEU A 169 10.10 -9.04 23.59
C LEU A 169 9.78 -7.63 23.10
N SER A 170 9.89 -6.62 23.95
CA SER A 170 9.65 -5.21 23.58
C SER A 170 10.68 -4.71 22.55
N HIS A 171 11.94 -5.15 22.65
CA HIS A 171 12.99 -4.84 21.68
C HIS A 171 13.00 -5.78 20.47
N LYS A 172 12.07 -6.74 20.40
CA LYS A 172 11.94 -7.71 19.31
C LYS A 172 13.25 -8.46 19.01
N ILE A 173 13.95 -8.89 20.06
CA ILE A 173 15.21 -9.63 19.96
C ILE A 173 14.93 -11.04 19.41
N ASP A 174 14.91 -11.16 18.09
CA ASP A 174 14.86 -12.44 17.39
C ASP A 174 16.22 -13.15 17.41
N GLY A 175 16.30 -14.37 16.91
CA GLY A 175 17.52 -15.15 17.05
C GLY A 175 18.71 -14.61 16.24
N GLN A 176 18.46 -13.84 15.17
CA GLN A 176 19.53 -13.15 14.46
C GLN A 176 20.09 -11.97 15.27
N ILE A 177 19.22 -11.21 15.94
CA ILE A 177 19.63 -10.14 16.86
C ILE A 177 20.32 -10.74 18.09
N PHE A 178 19.81 -11.86 18.63
CA PHE A 178 20.39 -12.57 19.76
C PHE A 178 21.85 -13.00 19.52
N ILE A 179 22.17 -13.55 18.34
CA ILE A 179 23.57 -13.85 17.96
C ILE A 179 24.43 -12.59 17.92
N ASN A 180 23.87 -11.46 17.50
CA ASN A 180 24.64 -10.24 17.31
C ASN A 180 24.90 -9.52 18.65
N ILE A 181 23.96 -9.55 19.60
CA ILE A 181 24.13 -8.94 20.93
C ILE A 181 25.04 -9.76 21.86
N THR A 182 25.21 -11.06 21.57
CA THR A 182 26.09 -11.96 22.33
C THR A 182 27.53 -11.96 21.82
N LYS A 183 27.82 -11.21 20.75
CA LYS A 183 29.18 -10.93 20.31
C LYS A 183 29.76 -9.80 21.17
N PRO A 184 31.07 -9.82 21.49
CA PRO A 184 31.76 -8.77 22.26
C PRO A 184 31.85 -7.37 21.61
N SER A 185 30.92 -7.00 20.72
CA SER A 185 30.86 -5.68 20.08
C SER A 185 30.07 -4.69 20.93
N ASP A 186 30.26 -3.38 20.72
CA ASP A 186 29.56 -2.25 21.37
C ASP A 186 28.02 -2.40 21.47
N TYR A 187 27.40 -3.20 20.59
CA TYR A 187 25.96 -3.46 20.58
C TYR A 187 25.50 -4.40 21.71
N GLY A 188 26.34 -5.33 22.15
CA GLY A 188 26.06 -6.21 23.29
C GLY A 188 25.95 -5.40 24.57
N ASP A 189 26.99 -4.62 24.87
CA ASP A 189 27.05 -3.79 26.08
C ASP A 189 25.84 -2.86 26.20
N TYR A 190 25.41 -2.22 25.11
CA TYR A 190 24.23 -1.33 25.09
C TYR A 190 22.91 -2.03 25.46
N VAL A 191 22.68 -3.26 25.01
CA VAL A 191 21.45 -4.01 25.31
C VAL A 191 21.48 -4.49 26.76
N PHE A 192 22.64 -4.93 27.25
CA PHE A 192 22.81 -5.40 28.62
C PHE A 192 22.81 -4.27 29.65
N ASP A 193 23.26 -3.06 29.29
CA ASP A 193 23.10 -1.85 30.13
C ASP A 193 21.64 -1.49 30.40
N LYS A 194 20.72 -1.92 29.53
CA LYS A 194 19.27 -1.70 29.71
C LYS A 194 18.55 -2.80 30.47
N LEU A 195 19.18 -3.96 30.70
CA LEU A 195 18.56 -5.13 31.36
C LEU A 195 18.64 -5.07 32.90
N ARG A 196 18.33 -3.89 33.47
CA ARG A 196 18.44 -3.48 34.90
C ARG A 196 19.88 -3.27 35.44
N PRO A 197 20.10 -2.16 36.18
CA PRO A 197 21.38 -1.80 36.81
C PRO A 197 21.62 -2.39 38.21
N VAL A 198 20.88 -3.43 38.64
CA VAL A 198 20.87 -3.88 40.06
C VAL A 198 21.71 -5.15 40.29
N TYR A 199 22.21 -5.79 39.24
CA TYR A 199 23.14 -6.92 39.43
C TYR A 199 24.51 -6.44 39.88
N SER A 200 25.18 -7.24 40.72
CA SER A 200 26.61 -7.07 40.90
C SER A 200 27.32 -7.25 39.55
N ASP A 201 28.41 -6.52 39.33
CA ASP A 201 29.19 -6.61 38.10
C ASP A 201 29.61 -8.06 37.78
N GLY A 202 29.82 -8.87 38.82
CA GLY A 202 30.10 -10.30 38.70
C GLY A 202 28.94 -11.11 38.10
N LEU A 203 27.73 -10.97 38.63
CA LEU A 203 26.57 -11.71 38.12
C LEU A 203 26.17 -11.24 36.71
N ARG A 204 26.34 -9.94 36.43
CA ARG A 204 26.14 -9.39 35.08
C ARG A 204 27.12 -10.01 34.08
N ALA A 205 28.41 -10.10 34.43
CA ALA A 205 29.41 -10.74 33.58
C ALA A 205 29.12 -12.23 33.37
N GLU A 206 28.70 -12.94 34.42
CA GLU A 206 28.36 -14.37 34.36
C GLU A 206 27.11 -14.65 33.51
N LEU A 207 26.08 -13.80 33.63
CA LEU A 207 24.88 -13.87 32.79
C LEU A 207 25.23 -13.60 31.32
N PHE A 208 26.07 -12.59 31.04
CA PHE A 208 26.54 -12.29 29.69
C PHE A 208 27.31 -13.47 29.09
N GLU A 209 28.31 -13.98 29.82
CA GLU A 209 29.11 -15.12 29.39
C GLU A 209 28.23 -16.35 29.14
N THR A 210 27.23 -16.59 29.99
CA THR A 210 26.29 -17.71 29.83
C THR A 210 25.41 -17.55 28.60
N LEU A 211 24.88 -16.35 28.32
CA LEU A 211 24.11 -16.07 27.11
C LEU A 211 24.97 -16.17 25.84
N THR A 212 26.23 -15.74 25.92
CA THR A 212 27.20 -15.91 24.83
C THR A 212 27.50 -17.38 24.57
N LYS A 213 27.71 -18.20 25.61
CA LYS A 213 27.89 -19.66 25.47
C LYS A 213 26.64 -20.32 24.90
N ILE A 214 25.44 -19.92 25.33
CA ILE A 214 24.17 -20.38 24.74
C ILE A 214 24.14 -20.05 23.25
N SER A 215 24.43 -18.81 22.87
CA SER A 215 24.45 -18.43 21.46
C SER A 215 25.51 -19.20 20.65
N GLN A 216 26.70 -19.41 21.21
CA GLN A 216 27.79 -20.16 20.56
C GLN A 216 27.45 -21.64 20.40
N ASP A 217 26.87 -22.28 21.42
CA ASP A 217 26.45 -23.68 21.36
C ASP A 217 25.35 -23.90 20.33
N ILE A 218 24.39 -22.97 20.24
CA ILE A 218 23.35 -23.06 19.23
C ILE A 218 23.92 -22.83 17.83
N TYR A 219 24.88 -21.90 17.70
CA TYR A 219 25.58 -21.65 16.45
C TYR A 219 26.43 -22.87 16.02
N GLY A 220 27.10 -23.53 16.96
CA GLY A 220 27.98 -24.68 16.71
C GLY A 220 27.25 -26.00 16.45
N ASN A 221 26.10 -26.24 17.09
CA ASN A 221 25.35 -27.49 16.94
C ASN A 221 24.44 -27.55 15.68
N GLY A 222 24.23 -26.42 14.99
CA GLY A 222 23.35 -26.32 13.82
C GLY A 222 24.08 -26.14 12.48
N TYR A 223 25.41 -26.20 12.45
CA TYR A 223 26.20 -25.91 11.25
C TYR A 223 26.83 -27.18 10.66
N ARG A 224 26.12 -27.86 9.77
CA ARG A 224 26.79 -28.46 8.60
C ARG A 224 26.77 -27.41 7.52
N TYR A 225 27.93 -26.80 7.27
CA TYR A 225 28.18 -26.14 6.00
C TYR A 225 28.00 -27.21 4.92
N VAL A 226 26.86 -27.19 4.23
CA VAL A 226 26.77 -27.84 2.93
C VAL A 226 27.49 -26.89 2.01
N ASP A 227 28.72 -27.25 1.63
CA ASP A 227 29.40 -26.61 0.51
C ASP A 227 28.38 -26.49 -0.64
N PRO A 228 28.25 -25.33 -1.29
CA PRO A 228 27.43 -25.23 -2.48
C PRO A 228 28.01 -26.22 -3.49
N ILE A 229 27.27 -27.32 -3.67
CA ILE A 229 27.44 -28.42 -4.62
C ILE A 229 28.61 -28.17 -5.58
N ASP A 230 29.64 -28.99 -5.39
CA ASP A 230 30.73 -29.23 -6.32
C ASP A 230 30.17 -29.31 -7.75
N ARG A 231 30.45 -28.26 -8.53
CA ARG A 231 30.05 -28.16 -9.94
C ARG A 231 30.99 -29.03 -10.77
N SER A 232 30.83 -30.34 -10.69
CA SER A 232 31.33 -31.25 -11.72
C SER A 232 30.19 -31.67 -12.65
N SER A 233 30.22 -31.16 -13.89
CA SER A 233 29.32 -31.43 -15.04
C SER A 233 27.85 -31.01 -14.83
N THR A 234 27.40 -29.83 -15.25
CA THR A 234 27.15 -29.48 -16.66
C THR A 234 26.95 -27.96 -16.73
N THR A 235 27.80 -27.24 -17.45
CA THR A 235 27.82 -25.78 -17.51
C THR A 235 26.79 -25.21 -18.48
N VAL A 236 25.82 -24.45 -17.96
CA VAL A 236 24.91 -23.57 -18.72
C VAL A 236 25.61 -22.24 -19.12
N SER A 237 26.91 -22.10 -18.84
CA SER A 237 27.69 -20.89 -19.12
C SER A 237 28.22 -20.78 -20.56
N ASP A 238 28.08 -21.80 -21.41
CA ASP A 238 28.63 -21.78 -22.78
C ASP A 238 27.67 -21.20 -23.84
N ILE A 239 26.46 -20.78 -23.46
CA ILE A 239 25.45 -20.26 -24.41
C ILE A 239 25.50 -18.73 -24.57
N ILE A 240 26.21 -18.01 -23.70
CA ILE A 240 26.18 -16.53 -23.71
C ILE A 240 27.57 -16.00 -24.03
N SER A 241 28.02 -16.22 -25.26
CA SER A 241 29.16 -15.50 -25.87
C SER A 241 29.11 -15.62 -27.38
N GLN A 242 28.20 -14.87 -28.01
CA GLN A 242 28.39 -14.37 -29.38
C GLN A 242 27.41 -13.24 -29.68
N SER A 243 27.97 -12.03 -29.79
CA SER A 243 27.28 -10.80 -30.18
C SER A 243 27.30 -10.64 -31.70
N GLY A 244 26.13 -10.49 -32.32
CA GLY A 244 25.94 -10.03 -33.69
C GLY A 244 24.52 -9.49 -33.84
N GLN A 245 24.38 -8.24 -34.26
CA GLN A 245 23.17 -7.43 -34.19
C GLN A 245 22.00 -7.93 -35.07
N SER A 246 20.90 -8.31 -34.45
CA SER A 246 19.52 -8.04 -34.88
C SER A 246 18.58 -8.19 -33.67
N SER A 247 17.60 -7.31 -33.52
CA SER A 247 16.74 -7.19 -32.33
C SER A 247 15.58 -8.20 -32.32
N ASP A 248 15.87 -9.47 -32.61
CA ASP A 248 14.97 -10.58 -32.28
C ASP A 248 15.44 -11.16 -30.94
N SER A 249 14.86 -10.67 -29.85
CA SER A 249 15.08 -11.24 -28.52
C SER A 249 14.36 -12.59 -28.43
N SER A 250 14.91 -13.62 -29.07
CA SER A 250 14.42 -14.98 -28.95
C SER A 250 14.88 -15.55 -27.59
N PHE A 251 14.10 -15.30 -26.54
CA PHE A 251 14.23 -16.08 -25.32
C PHE A 251 13.99 -17.56 -25.69
N PRO A 252 14.71 -18.51 -25.05
CA PRO A 252 14.41 -19.93 -25.23
C PRO A 252 12.93 -20.19 -24.90
N LEU A 253 12.25 -20.91 -25.78
CA LEU A 253 10.86 -21.30 -25.61
C LEU A 253 10.76 -22.26 -24.42
N LEU A 254 10.32 -21.75 -23.28
CA LEU A 254 9.99 -22.55 -22.11
C LEU A 254 8.59 -23.15 -22.27
N THR A 255 8.45 -24.43 -21.96
CA THR A 255 7.14 -25.07 -21.82
C THR A 255 6.34 -24.39 -20.70
N HIS A 256 5.01 -24.47 -20.75
CA HIS A 256 4.16 -23.84 -19.73
C HIS A 256 4.50 -24.33 -18.31
N GLN A 257 4.82 -25.61 -18.14
CA GLN A 257 5.21 -26.18 -16.86
C GLN A 257 6.55 -25.62 -16.34
N GLU A 258 7.52 -25.39 -17.23
CA GLU A 258 8.78 -24.73 -16.85
C GLU A 258 8.54 -23.28 -16.44
N GLN A 259 7.69 -22.55 -17.16
CA GLN A 259 7.33 -21.17 -16.79
C GLN A 259 6.71 -21.11 -15.39
N LEU A 260 5.80 -22.04 -15.06
CA LEU A 260 5.24 -22.17 -13.71
C LEU A 260 6.33 -22.48 -12.68
N GLY A 261 7.24 -23.40 -12.98
CA GLY A 261 8.38 -23.73 -12.12
C GLY A 261 9.25 -22.50 -11.81
N VAL A 262 9.55 -21.68 -12.81
CA VAL A 262 10.31 -20.42 -12.62
C VAL A 262 9.58 -19.47 -11.68
N ILE A 263 8.27 -19.24 -11.91
CA ILE A 263 7.50 -18.30 -11.09
C ILE A 263 7.34 -18.82 -9.65
N ILE A 264 7.04 -20.11 -9.44
CA ILE A 264 6.96 -20.72 -8.10
C ILE A 264 8.29 -20.57 -7.36
N GLY A 265 9.42 -20.78 -8.05
CA GLY A 265 10.75 -20.57 -7.49
C GLY A 265 10.94 -19.13 -7.00
N LYS A 266 10.59 -18.14 -7.82
CA LYS A 266 10.66 -16.71 -7.45
C LYS A 266 9.71 -16.36 -6.30
N ILE A 267 8.50 -16.90 -6.31
CA ILE A 267 7.51 -16.68 -5.26
C ILE A 267 8.06 -17.16 -3.90
N ARG A 268 8.58 -18.39 -3.85
CA ARG A 268 9.15 -18.99 -2.63
C ARG A 268 10.35 -18.20 -2.08
N GLN A 269 11.11 -17.53 -2.95
CA GLN A 269 12.22 -16.64 -2.57
C GLN A 269 11.73 -15.27 -2.06
N SER A 270 10.56 -14.80 -2.49
CA SER A 270 10.10 -13.42 -2.25
C SER A 270 9.64 -13.12 -0.82
N SER A 271 9.00 -14.07 -0.13
CA SER A 271 8.40 -13.81 1.18
C SER A 271 8.11 -15.08 1.98
N LYS A 272 8.38 -15.02 3.29
CA LYS A 272 8.07 -16.08 4.26
C LYS A 272 6.58 -16.43 4.32
N LYS A 273 5.69 -15.46 4.04
CA LYS A 273 4.23 -15.73 4.05
C LYS A 273 3.83 -16.73 2.98
N VAL A 274 4.53 -16.70 1.84
CA VAL A 274 4.21 -17.52 0.67
C VAL A 274 4.83 -18.92 0.77
N GLN A 275 5.80 -19.11 1.67
CA GLN A 275 6.38 -20.42 1.96
C GLN A 275 5.39 -21.39 2.63
N ASN A 276 4.30 -20.86 3.20
CA ASN A 276 3.26 -21.66 3.86
C ASN A 276 2.04 -21.93 2.94
N MET A 277 2.05 -21.48 1.69
CA MET A 277 0.97 -21.79 0.74
C MET A 277 1.07 -23.25 0.29
N SER A 278 -0.07 -23.89 0.04
CA SER A 278 -0.09 -25.22 -0.56
C SER A 278 0.51 -25.16 -1.98
N ASP A 279 0.98 -26.29 -2.49
CA ASP A 279 1.51 -26.36 -3.85
C ASP A 279 0.44 -26.04 -4.89
N ASP A 280 -0.82 -26.38 -4.63
CA ASP A 280 -1.96 -26.01 -5.49
C ASP A 280 -2.20 -24.49 -5.48
N ASP A 281 -2.18 -23.85 -4.32
CA ASP A 281 -2.34 -22.40 -4.19
C ASP A 281 -1.17 -21.66 -4.88
N LEU A 282 0.06 -22.19 -4.75
CA LEU A 282 1.25 -21.67 -5.44
C LEU A 282 1.16 -21.81 -6.96
N LYS A 283 0.64 -22.95 -7.43
CA LYS A 283 0.46 -23.23 -8.85
C LYS A 283 -0.59 -22.30 -9.46
N GLU A 284 -1.75 -22.14 -8.82
CA GLU A 284 -2.78 -21.18 -9.25
C GLU A 284 -2.21 -19.74 -9.28
N TYR A 285 -1.44 -19.37 -8.26
CA TYR A 285 -0.81 -18.05 -8.21
C TYR A 285 0.20 -17.84 -9.35
N ALA A 286 1.00 -18.87 -9.64
CA ALA A 286 1.97 -18.85 -10.74
C ALA A 286 1.28 -18.79 -12.11
N GLU A 287 0.20 -19.55 -12.31
CA GLU A 287 -0.61 -19.53 -13.55
C GLU A 287 -1.17 -18.13 -13.84
N ASN A 288 -1.63 -17.45 -12.78
CA ASN A 288 -2.12 -16.08 -12.87
C ASN A 288 -1.04 -15.03 -13.16
N LEU A 289 0.25 -15.35 -12.94
CA LEU A 289 1.37 -14.42 -13.15
C LEU A 289 2.20 -14.73 -14.40
N CYS A 290 2.14 -15.95 -14.94
CA CYS A 290 2.89 -16.34 -16.14
C CYS A 290 2.14 -16.05 -17.44
N THR A 291 0.81 -15.95 -17.41
CA THR A 291 0.00 -15.76 -18.61
C THR A 291 -0.66 -14.38 -18.66
N ILE A 292 -0.83 -13.87 -19.87
CA ILE A 292 -1.54 -12.61 -20.13
C ILE A 292 -2.98 -12.69 -19.60
N GLU A 293 -3.69 -13.78 -19.90
CA GLU A 293 -5.07 -13.96 -19.47
C GLU A 293 -5.21 -14.16 -17.97
N GLY A 294 -4.26 -14.86 -17.34
CA GLY A 294 -4.17 -14.98 -15.89
C GLY A 294 -4.04 -13.61 -15.20
N LEU A 295 -3.14 -12.76 -15.69
CA LEU A 295 -2.91 -11.42 -15.15
C LEU A 295 -4.15 -10.53 -15.29
N LYS A 296 -4.78 -10.56 -16.47
CA LYS A 296 -6.01 -9.83 -16.75
C LYS A 296 -7.14 -10.26 -15.83
N LYS A 297 -7.38 -11.57 -15.71
CA LYS A 297 -8.48 -12.13 -14.92
C LYS A 297 -8.29 -11.91 -13.42
N ALA A 298 -7.11 -12.21 -12.90
CA ALA A 298 -6.86 -12.21 -11.46
C ALA A 298 -6.58 -10.82 -10.89
N TYR A 299 -5.96 -9.94 -11.67
CA TYR A 299 -5.51 -8.63 -11.19
C TYR A 299 -6.21 -7.51 -11.94
N LEU A 300 -5.90 -7.29 -13.21
CA LEU A 300 -6.17 -5.99 -13.85
C LEU A 300 -7.66 -5.73 -14.13
N ASN A 301 -8.43 -6.71 -14.62
CA ASN A 301 -9.78 -6.46 -15.13
C ASN A 301 -10.84 -6.19 -14.06
N LYS A 302 -10.70 -6.73 -12.84
CA LYS A 302 -11.76 -6.66 -11.82
C LYS A 302 -12.17 -5.21 -11.53
N GLU A 303 -11.18 -4.35 -11.34
CA GLU A 303 -11.38 -2.92 -11.06
C GLU A 303 -11.60 -2.10 -12.32
N PHE A 304 -10.95 -2.43 -13.43
CA PHE A 304 -11.15 -1.68 -14.67
C PHE A 304 -12.58 -1.83 -15.19
N ASN A 305 -13.23 -2.97 -14.99
CA ASN A 305 -14.64 -3.13 -15.29
C ASN A 305 -15.53 -2.24 -14.40
N ALA A 306 -15.19 -2.08 -13.12
CA ALA A 306 -15.88 -1.15 -12.23
C ALA A 306 -15.69 0.32 -12.69
N ILE A 307 -14.46 0.68 -13.07
CA ILE A 307 -14.13 2.01 -13.60
C ILE A 307 -14.86 2.28 -14.92
N LYS A 308 -14.86 1.34 -15.87
CA LYS A 308 -15.62 1.46 -17.11
C LYS A 308 -17.10 1.64 -16.85
N LYS A 309 -17.69 0.83 -15.96
CA LYS A 309 -19.10 0.95 -15.56
C LYS A 309 -19.39 2.34 -14.97
N LEU A 310 -18.51 2.86 -14.11
CA LEU A 310 -18.62 4.21 -13.56
C LEU A 310 -18.60 5.27 -14.67
N PHE A 311 -17.61 5.26 -15.56
CA PHE A 311 -17.54 6.20 -16.69
C PHE A 311 -18.74 6.09 -17.64
N SER A 312 -19.19 4.86 -17.94
CA SER A 312 -20.39 4.63 -18.74
C SER A 312 -21.65 5.19 -18.06
N SER A 313 -21.81 4.98 -16.74
CA SER A 313 -22.94 5.56 -16.00
C SER A 313 -22.92 7.08 -15.99
N MET A 314 -21.75 7.71 -15.83
CA MET A 314 -21.60 9.17 -15.88
C MET A 314 -21.94 9.72 -17.26
N ARG A 315 -21.53 9.04 -18.35
CA ARG A 315 -21.88 9.43 -19.72
C ARG A 315 -23.40 9.34 -19.96
N ASN A 316 -24.05 8.28 -19.45
CA ASN A 316 -25.49 8.11 -19.62
C ASN A 316 -26.31 9.18 -18.86
N ILE A 317 -25.84 9.61 -17.67
CA ILE A 317 -26.45 10.71 -16.92
C ILE A 317 -26.39 12.02 -17.73
N SER A 318 -25.24 12.32 -18.35
CA SER A 318 -25.07 13.50 -19.20
C SER A 318 -26.01 13.49 -20.42
N GLN A 319 -26.26 12.33 -21.02
CA GLN A 319 -27.12 12.22 -22.20
C GLN A 319 -28.63 12.32 -21.87
N HIS A 320 -29.05 11.86 -20.69
CA HIS A 320 -30.45 11.94 -20.27
C HIS A 320 -30.83 13.30 -19.68
N GLY A 321 -29.88 14.06 -19.10
CA GLY A 321 -30.12 15.43 -18.64
C GLY A 321 -30.41 16.45 -19.74
N SER A 322 -30.11 16.14 -21.01
CA SER A 322 -30.36 17.05 -22.14
C SER A 322 -31.65 16.78 -22.92
N LYS A 323 -32.41 15.71 -22.60
CA LYS A 323 -33.73 15.48 -23.19
C LYS A 323 -34.78 15.77 -22.14
N GLY A 324 -35.32 16.98 -22.22
CA GLY A 324 -36.28 17.54 -21.29
C GLY A 324 -37.36 16.57 -20.84
N PHE A 325 -37.71 16.71 -19.57
CA PHE A 325 -38.90 16.18 -18.93
C PHE A 325 -40.14 16.74 -19.65
N SER A 326 -40.44 16.23 -20.85
CA SER A 326 -41.73 16.44 -21.50
C SER A 326 -42.75 15.59 -20.75
N LEU A 327 -43.25 16.12 -19.63
CA LEU A 327 -44.41 15.61 -18.91
C LEU A 327 -45.62 15.63 -19.86
N ASN A 328 -45.80 14.53 -20.59
CA ASN A 328 -47.04 14.26 -21.28
C ASN A 328 -47.99 13.57 -20.29
N SER A 329 -48.46 14.32 -19.29
CA SER A 329 -49.56 13.89 -18.44
C SER A 329 -50.88 14.12 -19.18
N LYS A 330 -51.32 13.14 -19.97
CA LYS A 330 -52.75 12.95 -20.24
C LYS A 330 -53.36 12.34 -18.99
N SER A 331 -53.77 13.18 -18.04
CA SER A 331 -54.70 12.79 -16.98
C SER A 331 -56.01 13.52 -17.22
N GLU A 332 -57.05 12.73 -17.48
CA GLU A 332 -58.43 13.16 -17.58
C GLU A 332 -58.86 13.94 -16.35
N SER A 333 -59.51 15.06 -16.62
CA SER A 333 -60.17 15.94 -15.69
C SER A 333 -61.37 15.25 -15.03
N LYS A 334 -61.36 15.17 -13.69
CA LYS A 334 -62.58 15.22 -12.89
C LYS A 334 -62.42 16.22 -11.76
N SER A 335 -63.22 17.28 -11.89
CA SER A 335 -63.41 18.38 -10.96
C SER A 335 -63.88 17.90 -9.57
N LEU A 336 -63.31 18.47 -8.51
CA LEU A 336 -64.10 18.91 -7.36
C LEU A 336 -63.41 20.08 -6.64
N ILE A 337 -64.25 21.00 -6.20
CA ILE A 337 -64.01 22.36 -5.69
C ILE A 337 -63.47 22.36 -4.25
N GLY A 338 -62.62 23.33 -3.90
CA GLY A 338 -62.47 23.78 -2.50
C GLY A 338 -61.16 24.50 -2.15
N MET A 339 -61.20 25.85 -2.15
CA MET A 339 -60.59 26.83 -1.21
C MET A 339 -59.52 26.28 -0.22
N THR A 340 -58.34 26.86 0.01
CA THR A 340 -57.92 28.27 0.18
C THR A 340 -56.38 28.33 0.32
N ASP A 341 -55.85 29.56 0.24
CA ASP A 341 -54.51 30.02 0.66
C ASP A 341 -53.37 29.97 -0.38
N SER A 342 -53.36 31.07 -1.13
CA SER A 342 -52.23 31.67 -1.83
C SER A 342 -51.08 31.98 -0.88
N ALA A 343 -50.07 31.11 -0.84
CA ALA A 343 -48.71 31.46 -0.43
C ALA A 343 -47.81 31.34 -1.67
N SER A 344 -47.03 32.39 -1.92
CA SER A 344 -46.19 32.59 -3.09
C SER A 344 -45.25 31.41 -3.35
N LEU A 345 -45.44 30.74 -4.49
CA LEU A 345 -44.58 29.64 -4.96
C LEU A 345 -43.81 30.05 -6.24
N ASP A 346 -43.48 31.34 -6.39
CA ASP A 346 -42.85 31.90 -7.59
C ASP A 346 -41.33 32.13 -7.45
N LYS A 347 -40.66 31.43 -6.52
CA LYS A 347 -39.19 31.54 -6.34
C LYS A 347 -38.49 30.18 -6.24
N LEU A 348 -38.70 29.33 -7.24
CA LEU A 348 -37.83 28.18 -7.51
C LEU A 348 -37.59 28.04 -9.04
N PRO A 349 -36.64 28.80 -9.61
CA PRO A 349 -35.96 28.31 -10.82
C PRO A 349 -34.45 28.60 -10.94
N SER A 350 -33.73 29.09 -9.93
CA SER A 350 -32.26 29.27 -10.03
C SER A 350 -31.47 27.97 -9.83
N ASP A 351 -31.91 27.13 -8.90
CA ASP A 351 -31.06 26.05 -8.38
C ASP A 351 -31.02 24.84 -9.32
N ILE A 352 -32.03 24.69 -10.19
CA ILE A 352 -32.09 23.61 -11.18
C ILE A 352 -31.16 23.90 -12.36
N GLU A 353 -31.14 25.14 -12.85
CA GLU A 353 -30.26 25.55 -13.94
C GLU A 353 -28.80 25.51 -13.50
N GLU A 354 -28.51 25.96 -12.27
CA GLU A 354 -27.18 25.83 -11.66
C GLU A 354 -26.77 24.36 -11.47
N ALA A 355 -27.66 23.49 -10.96
CA ALA A 355 -27.39 22.06 -10.82
C ALA A 355 -27.17 21.35 -12.18
N GLU A 356 -27.90 21.72 -13.22
CA GLU A 356 -27.69 21.21 -14.58
C GLU A 356 -26.37 21.69 -15.18
N GLU A 357 -26.01 22.95 -14.97
CA GLU A 357 -24.73 23.50 -15.41
C GLU A 357 -23.55 22.86 -14.64
N LEU A 358 -23.72 22.63 -13.33
CA LEU A 358 -22.75 21.94 -12.48
C LEU A 358 -22.60 20.47 -12.87
N SER A 359 -23.69 19.81 -13.23
CA SER A 359 -23.69 18.44 -13.78
C SER A 359 -23.00 18.36 -15.15
N LYS A 360 -23.25 19.32 -16.05
CA LYS A 360 -22.53 19.45 -17.34
C LYS A 360 -21.04 19.75 -17.13
N LYS A 361 -20.69 20.61 -16.17
CA LYS A 361 -19.30 20.90 -15.75
C LYS A 361 -18.62 19.68 -15.11
N LEU A 362 -19.34 18.87 -14.34
CA LEU A 362 -18.83 17.63 -13.76
C LEU A 362 -18.62 16.54 -14.81
N ALA A 363 -19.58 16.35 -15.72
CA ALA A 363 -19.47 15.40 -16.83
C ALA A 363 -18.33 15.76 -17.80
N THR A 364 -18.05 17.05 -17.99
CA THR A 364 -16.89 17.52 -18.78
C THR A 364 -15.57 17.44 -18.01
N ARG A 365 -15.59 17.47 -16.67
CA ARG A 365 -14.39 17.30 -15.82
C ARG A 365 -13.86 15.87 -15.81
N PHE A 366 -14.71 14.87 -15.92
CA PHE A 366 -14.27 13.48 -16.07
C PHE A 366 -13.78 13.26 -17.50
N ARG A 367 -12.51 13.59 -17.73
CA ARG A 367 -11.84 13.30 -19.01
C ARG A 367 -12.00 11.82 -19.32
N ASP A 368 -12.22 11.51 -20.60
CA ASP A 368 -12.17 10.13 -21.15
C ASP A 368 -10.73 9.60 -21.16
N THR A 369 -9.94 9.92 -20.13
CA THR A 369 -8.53 9.60 -20.01
C THR A 369 -8.20 9.11 -18.60
N ILE A 370 -7.17 8.29 -18.50
CA ILE A 370 -6.56 7.81 -17.26
C ILE A 370 -5.14 8.33 -17.24
N LYS A 371 -4.76 8.97 -16.13
CA LYS A 371 -3.39 9.43 -15.92
C LYS A 371 -2.47 8.23 -15.66
N VAL A 372 -1.30 8.26 -16.27
CA VAL A 372 -0.20 7.34 -16.03
C VAL A 372 0.86 8.09 -15.24
N LYS A 373 1.26 7.55 -14.09
CA LYS A 373 2.21 8.22 -13.20
C LYS A 373 3.46 7.40 -12.98
N LEU A 374 4.62 8.05 -12.97
CA LEU A 374 5.87 7.50 -12.51
C LEU A 374 5.92 7.60 -10.99
N VAL A 375 6.02 6.45 -10.32
CA VAL A 375 6.20 6.38 -8.87
C VAL A 375 7.64 6.06 -8.55
N ILE A 376 8.18 6.78 -7.57
CA ILE A 376 9.54 6.59 -7.09
C ILE A 376 9.45 6.43 -5.58
N ALA A 377 9.98 5.32 -5.07
CA ALA A 377 10.03 5.00 -3.65
C ALA A 377 11.48 4.82 -3.18
N GLU A 378 11.81 5.36 -2.01
CA GLU A 378 13.11 5.18 -1.39
C GLU A 378 13.21 3.79 -0.73
N ILE A 379 14.17 2.97 -1.19
CA ILE A 379 14.36 1.59 -0.67
C ILE A 379 15.02 1.61 0.72
N ALA A 380 15.83 2.62 1.01
CA ALA A 380 16.60 2.71 2.25
C ALA A 380 15.69 2.97 3.46
N LYS A 381 15.59 1.96 4.34
CA LYS A 381 14.76 2.01 5.54
C LYS A 381 15.37 2.91 6.62
N ASN A 382 16.71 2.98 6.69
CA ASN A 382 17.41 3.62 7.80
C ASN A 382 18.24 4.85 7.37
N LYS A 383 18.30 5.89 8.23
CA LYS A 383 19.11 7.11 7.99
C LYS A 383 20.59 6.82 7.76
N LYS A 384 21.16 5.83 8.46
CA LYS A 384 22.58 5.42 8.32
C LYS A 384 22.89 4.89 6.93
N GLU A 385 22.03 4.03 6.38
CA GLU A 385 22.19 3.54 4.99
C GLU A 385 22.16 4.71 4.02
N ARG A 386 21.24 5.66 4.20
CA ARG A 386 21.15 6.87 3.37
C ARG A 386 22.43 7.71 3.44
N THR A 387 22.96 7.95 4.64
CA THR A 387 24.18 8.74 4.85
C THR A 387 25.43 8.06 4.28
N MET A 388 25.65 6.77 4.59
CA MET A 388 26.77 6.00 4.06
C MET A 388 26.75 6.01 2.52
N ARG A 389 25.58 5.82 1.91
CA ARG A 389 25.43 5.83 0.46
C ARG A 389 25.72 7.21 -0.16
N ARG A 390 25.29 8.31 0.49
CA ARG A 390 25.64 9.68 0.06
C ARG A 390 27.14 9.93 0.06
N LEU A 391 27.86 9.39 1.04
CA LEU A 391 29.31 9.52 1.16
C LEU A 391 30.06 8.69 0.12
N LEU A 392 29.56 7.49 -0.21
CA LEU A 392 30.21 6.60 -1.17
C LEU A 392 29.88 6.92 -2.65
N SER A 393 28.77 7.60 -2.93
CA SER A 393 28.31 7.89 -4.29
C SER A 393 29.36 8.59 -5.19
N PRO A 394 30.10 9.62 -4.73
CA PRO A 394 31.15 10.25 -5.54
C PRO A 394 32.30 9.30 -5.89
N ILE A 395 32.71 8.45 -4.94
CA ILE A 395 33.82 7.50 -5.10
C ILE A 395 33.41 6.34 -6.03
N MET A 396 32.17 5.87 -5.93
CA MET A 396 31.69 4.80 -6.82
C MET A 396 31.48 5.28 -8.25
N SER A 397 31.14 6.56 -8.45
CA SER A 397 30.91 7.13 -9.78
C SER A 397 32.18 7.23 -10.63
N SER A 398 33.35 7.37 -10.01
CA SER A 398 34.64 7.43 -10.73
C SER A 398 35.17 6.06 -11.16
N VAL A 399 34.66 4.97 -10.59
CA VAL A 399 35.15 3.60 -10.84
C VAL A 399 34.35 2.90 -11.96
N SER A 400 33.42 3.58 -12.63
CA SER A 400 32.48 3.01 -13.64
C SER A 400 31.60 1.83 -13.14
N MET A 401 31.78 1.40 -11.89
CA MET A 401 30.99 0.38 -11.20
C MET A 401 29.87 0.96 -10.34
N SER A 402 29.56 2.26 -10.44
CA SER A 402 28.41 2.80 -9.70
C SER A 402 27.14 2.12 -10.20
N PRO A 403 26.40 1.40 -9.34
CA PRO A 403 25.10 0.89 -9.72
C PRO A 403 24.23 2.09 -10.03
N GLN A 404 23.89 2.21 -11.31
CA GLN A 404 23.28 3.41 -11.86
C GLN A 404 21.99 3.74 -11.10
N PHE A 405 21.33 2.77 -10.44
CA PHE A 405 20.03 2.97 -9.77
C PHE A 405 19.75 2.16 -8.48
N GLY A 406 20.75 1.90 -7.64
CA GLY A 406 20.55 1.12 -6.40
C GLY A 406 19.74 1.75 -5.27
N LEU A 407 19.31 3.01 -5.41
CA LEU A 407 18.80 3.80 -4.28
C LEU A 407 17.27 3.95 -4.28
N PHE A 408 16.66 3.91 -5.46
CA PHE A 408 15.23 4.08 -5.61
C PHE A 408 14.59 2.90 -6.32
N HIS A 409 13.40 2.58 -5.86
CA HIS A 409 12.49 1.73 -6.55
C HIS A 409 11.59 2.57 -7.44
N SER A 410 11.40 2.17 -8.68
CA SER A 410 10.49 2.81 -9.63
C SER A 410 9.33 1.88 -9.95
N GLY A 411 8.15 2.47 -10.14
CA GLY A 411 6.96 1.79 -10.61
C GLY A 411 6.10 2.72 -11.46
N VAL A 412 5.05 2.18 -12.06
CA VAL A 412 4.04 2.95 -12.80
C VAL A 412 2.70 2.80 -12.11
N ILE A 413 1.96 3.91 -11.94
CA ILE A 413 0.53 3.86 -11.66
C ILE A 413 -0.22 3.95 -12.97
N LEU A 414 -1.10 2.97 -13.22
CA LEU A 414 -2.05 2.97 -14.33
C LEU A 414 -3.45 2.75 -13.76
N GLY A 415 -4.23 3.82 -13.67
CA GLY A 415 -5.53 3.80 -13.00
C GLY A 415 -5.37 3.38 -11.52
N PRO A 416 -6.07 2.35 -11.04
CA PRO A 416 -5.99 1.94 -9.64
C PRO A 416 -4.75 1.10 -9.32
N TRP A 417 -3.94 0.73 -10.32
CA TRP A 417 -2.88 -0.26 -10.18
C TRP A 417 -1.50 0.38 -10.08
N LEU A 418 -0.79 0.03 -9.00
CA LEU A 418 0.66 0.19 -8.88
C LEU A 418 1.34 -1.05 -9.47
N ILE A 419 2.14 -0.83 -10.51
CA ILE A 419 2.85 -1.83 -11.28
C ILE A 419 4.35 -1.62 -11.05
N GLU A 420 4.95 -2.51 -10.27
CA GLU A 420 6.36 -2.42 -9.90
C GLU A 420 7.01 -3.80 -9.92
N TRP A 421 8.26 -3.87 -10.39
CA TRP A 421 9.03 -5.10 -10.47
C TRP A 421 10.25 -5.01 -9.55
N ASN A 422 10.32 -5.86 -8.54
CA ASN A 422 11.25 -5.69 -7.42
C ASN A 422 12.32 -6.80 -7.35
N SER A 423 13.10 -6.82 -6.27
CA SER A 423 14.22 -7.76 -6.08
C SER A 423 13.81 -9.24 -6.05
N SER A 424 12.52 -9.55 -5.93
CA SER A 424 12.02 -10.93 -6.11
C SER A 424 11.94 -11.37 -7.57
N SER A 425 12.29 -10.50 -8.53
CA SER A 425 12.14 -10.75 -9.97
C SER A 425 10.69 -11.00 -10.40
N LEU A 426 9.74 -10.44 -9.64
CA LEU A 426 8.31 -10.50 -9.89
C LEU A 426 7.68 -9.11 -9.88
N CYS A 427 6.70 -8.92 -10.76
CA CYS A 427 5.72 -7.86 -10.74
C CYS A 427 4.36 -8.49 -10.47
N ILE A 428 3.77 -8.08 -9.35
CA ILE A 428 2.42 -8.46 -8.95
C ILE A 428 1.64 -7.14 -8.89
N PRO A 429 0.73 -6.87 -9.83
CA PRO A 429 -0.06 -5.65 -9.80
C PRO A 429 -0.82 -5.54 -8.48
N ARG A 430 -0.72 -4.39 -7.82
CA ARG A 430 -1.42 -4.12 -6.55
C ARG A 430 -2.22 -2.86 -6.69
N ARG A 431 -3.32 -2.78 -5.94
CA ARG A 431 -4.01 -1.50 -5.81
C ARG A 431 -3.08 -0.47 -5.17
N CYS A 432 -3.15 0.76 -5.66
CA CYS A 432 -2.38 1.85 -5.13
C CYS A 432 -2.89 2.19 -3.72
N TYR A 433 -2.13 1.79 -2.69
CA TYR A 433 -2.40 2.13 -1.29
C TYR A 433 -1.23 2.94 -0.74
N SER A 434 -1.53 4.10 -0.18
CA SER A 434 -0.68 5.30 -0.17
C SER A 434 0.67 5.29 0.51
N ASN A 435 1.13 4.22 1.12
CA ASN A 435 2.09 4.47 2.20
C ASN A 435 3.53 4.53 1.71
N ALA A 436 3.93 3.93 0.59
CA ALA A 436 5.35 3.76 0.27
C ALA A 436 5.97 4.81 -0.68
N ALA A 437 5.16 5.47 -1.52
CA ALA A 437 5.67 6.39 -2.54
C ALA A 437 6.42 7.58 -1.91
N THR A 438 7.55 7.94 -2.51
CA THR A 438 8.31 9.16 -2.16
C THR A 438 8.01 10.28 -3.13
N LEU A 439 7.66 9.96 -4.37
CA LEU A 439 7.31 10.89 -5.42
C LEU A 439 6.35 10.21 -6.40
N ALA A 440 5.37 10.95 -6.89
CA ALA A 440 4.50 10.55 -8.00
C ALA A 440 4.43 11.69 -9.03
N ILE A 441 4.88 11.41 -10.25
CA ILE A 441 4.93 12.37 -11.37
C ILE A 441 3.96 11.91 -12.45
N ASP A 442 3.07 12.78 -12.89
CA ASP A 442 2.16 12.47 -14.00
C ASP A 442 2.98 12.50 -15.31
N ILE A 443 2.97 11.42 -16.10
CA ILE A 443 3.79 11.30 -17.34
C ILE A 443 2.94 11.56 -18.57
N GLN A 444 1.78 10.89 -18.66
CA GLN A 444 0.89 10.98 -19.81
C GLN A 444 -0.52 10.54 -19.46
N GLU A 445 -1.51 11.05 -20.17
CA GLU A 445 -2.90 10.58 -20.14
C GLU A 445 -3.17 9.58 -21.28
N ILE A 446 -3.78 8.43 -20.95
CA ILE A 446 -4.24 7.43 -21.92
C ILE A 446 -5.75 7.49 -22.04
N SER A 447 -6.31 7.49 -23.26
CA SER A 447 -7.76 7.43 -23.42
C SER A 447 -8.36 6.13 -22.85
N THR A 448 -9.47 6.24 -22.12
CA THR A 448 -10.25 5.10 -21.60
C THR A 448 -10.74 4.17 -22.71
N LYS A 449 -10.88 4.65 -23.96
CA LYS A 449 -11.21 3.84 -25.14
C LYS A 449 -10.13 2.84 -25.50
N ASN A 450 -8.86 3.14 -25.19
CA ASN A 450 -7.71 2.30 -25.49
C ASN A 450 -7.27 1.46 -24.28
N LEU A 451 -8.10 1.42 -23.23
CA LEU A 451 -7.72 0.81 -21.95
C LEU A 451 -7.50 -0.70 -22.05
N ASP A 452 -8.32 -1.41 -22.81
CA ASP A 452 -8.14 -2.86 -23.02
C ASP A 452 -6.82 -3.18 -23.71
N VAL A 453 -6.46 -2.38 -24.72
CA VAL A 453 -5.19 -2.49 -25.44
C VAL A 453 -4.02 -2.16 -24.51
N ALA A 454 -4.17 -1.15 -23.65
CA ALA A 454 -3.16 -0.80 -22.65
C ALA A 454 -2.95 -1.93 -21.62
N ILE A 455 -4.04 -2.51 -21.10
CA ILE A 455 -4.01 -3.64 -20.17
C ILE A 455 -3.35 -4.86 -20.80
N GLU A 456 -3.68 -5.18 -22.05
CA GLU A 456 -3.09 -6.28 -22.80
C GLU A 456 -1.56 -6.12 -22.90
N LYS A 457 -1.11 -4.96 -23.35
CA LYS A 457 0.32 -4.62 -23.49
C LYS A 457 1.07 -4.68 -22.16
N VAL A 458 0.49 -4.13 -21.10
CA VAL A 458 1.06 -4.16 -19.75
C VAL A 458 1.15 -5.61 -19.25
N SER A 459 0.10 -6.41 -19.45
CA SER A 459 0.07 -7.81 -19.05
C SER A 459 1.16 -8.61 -19.77
N GLN A 460 1.36 -8.37 -21.07
CA GLN A 460 2.41 -8.98 -21.86
C GLN A 460 3.81 -8.68 -21.27
N VAL A 461 4.11 -7.41 -21.01
CA VAL A 461 5.40 -7.00 -20.41
C VAL A 461 5.58 -7.65 -19.02
N ILE A 462 4.54 -7.66 -18.19
CA ILE A 462 4.61 -8.30 -16.86
C ILE A 462 4.90 -9.79 -16.98
N SER A 463 4.16 -10.53 -17.83
CA SER A 463 4.36 -11.97 -18.01
C SER A 463 5.77 -12.27 -18.52
N GLU A 464 6.26 -11.51 -19.51
CA GLU A 464 7.60 -11.70 -20.07
C GLU A 464 8.68 -11.48 -19.00
N TRP A 465 8.58 -10.40 -18.23
CA TRP A 465 9.53 -10.09 -17.17
C TRP A 465 9.47 -11.10 -16.01
N ASN A 466 8.27 -11.56 -15.63
CA ASN A 466 8.09 -12.56 -14.58
C ASN A 466 8.64 -13.92 -14.98
N VAL A 467 8.61 -14.30 -16.26
CA VAL A 467 9.10 -15.60 -16.74
C VAL A 467 10.59 -15.53 -17.08
N HIS A 468 11.02 -14.53 -17.85
CA HIS A 468 12.32 -14.57 -18.52
C HIS A 468 13.42 -13.75 -17.86
N ARG A 469 13.09 -12.83 -16.94
CA ARG A 469 14.09 -11.91 -16.36
C ARG A 469 14.35 -12.22 -14.90
N ALA A 470 15.63 -12.21 -14.52
CA ALA A 470 16.06 -12.22 -13.13
C ALA A 470 16.50 -10.81 -12.72
N TYR A 471 16.21 -10.41 -11.50
CA TYR A 471 16.56 -9.09 -11.00
C TYR A 471 18.07 -8.93 -10.94
N SER A 472 18.54 -7.90 -11.62
CA SER A 472 19.93 -7.48 -11.70
C SER A 472 19.96 -5.96 -11.63
N GLN A 473 20.73 -5.43 -10.68
CA GLN A 473 20.85 -3.99 -10.47
C GLN A 473 21.29 -3.21 -11.72
N HIS A 474 22.02 -3.86 -12.62
CA HIS A 474 22.62 -3.23 -13.80
C HIS A 474 21.89 -3.55 -15.11
N SER A 475 21.35 -4.76 -15.30
CA SER A 475 20.83 -5.19 -16.61
C SER A 475 19.30 -5.35 -16.66
N SER A 476 18.67 -5.67 -15.53
CA SER A 476 17.24 -5.92 -15.44
C SER A 476 16.79 -5.51 -14.06
N ASN A 477 16.39 -4.25 -13.89
CA ASN A 477 15.91 -3.70 -12.62
C ASN A 477 14.53 -3.05 -12.81
N CYS A 478 14.01 -2.42 -11.75
CA CYS A 478 12.70 -1.78 -11.78
C CYS A 478 12.58 -0.64 -12.79
N GLN A 479 13.68 0.03 -13.17
CA GLN A 479 13.63 1.14 -14.13
C GLN A 479 13.54 0.64 -15.56
N HIS A 480 14.36 -0.34 -15.93
CA HIS A 480 14.27 -1.02 -17.21
C HIS A 480 12.86 -1.61 -17.43
N PHE A 481 12.25 -2.15 -16.37
CA PHE A 481 10.87 -2.61 -16.41
C PHE A 481 9.87 -1.48 -16.66
N VAL A 482 10.01 -0.35 -15.97
CA VAL A 482 9.18 0.85 -16.21
C VAL A 482 9.37 1.39 -17.63
N ASP A 483 10.62 1.44 -18.13
CA ASP A 483 10.94 1.86 -19.49
C ASP A 483 10.24 0.94 -20.52
N ASP A 484 10.25 -0.38 -20.31
CA ASP A 484 9.56 -1.36 -21.16
C ASP A 484 8.03 -1.22 -21.12
N ILE A 485 7.44 -0.94 -19.95
CA ILE A 485 6.01 -0.63 -19.81
C ILE A 485 5.64 0.65 -20.58
N CYS A 486 6.40 1.73 -20.37
CA CYS A 486 6.17 2.99 -21.08
C CYS A 486 6.32 2.82 -22.60
N LYS A 487 7.35 2.09 -23.04
CA LYS A 487 7.57 1.77 -24.45
C LYS A 487 6.40 0.99 -25.06
N ALA A 488 5.90 -0.04 -24.36
CA ALA A 488 4.75 -0.83 -24.82
C ALA A 488 3.49 0.03 -24.97
N LEU A 489 3.25 0.94 -24.02
CA LEU A 489 2.14 1.90 -24.04
C LEU A 489 2.32 3.04 -25.05
N GLY A 490 3.50 3.19 -25.68
CA GLY A 490 3.81 4.31 -26.56
C GLY A 490 4.01 5.63 -25.81
N ILE A 491 4.30 5.56 -24.51
CA ILE A 491 4.54 6.72 -23.64
C ILE A 491 6.01 7.13 -23.75
N LYS A 492 6.24 8.39 -24.09
CA LYS A 492 7.58 8.98 -24.08
C LYS A 492 7.79 9.69 -22.75
N MET A 493 8.81 9.29 -22.00
CA MET A 493 9.23 9.98 -20.77
C MET A 493 10.04 11.25 -21.10
N ASN A 494 9.37 12.21 -21.73
CA ASN A 494 9.93 13.49 -22.11
C ASN A 494 9.65 14.50 -21.01
N PHE A 495 10.50 14.52 -19.98
CA PHE A 495 10.50 15.60 -19.01
C PHE A 495 11.31 16.77 -19.57
N SER A 496 10.88 17.99 -19.28
CA SER A 496 11.64 19.20 -19.60
C SER A 496 11.94 20.05 -18.35
N GLY A 497 12.71 21.12 -18.52
CA GLY A 497 12.98 22.10 -17.47
C GLY A 497 13.51 21.52 -16.15
N SER A 498 12.93 21.99 -15.03
CA SER A 498 13.33 21.57 -13.69
C SER A 498 12.97 20.13 -13.37
N MET A 499 11.86 19.63 -13.92
CA MET A 499 11.42 18.25 -13.76
C MET A 499 12.46 17.30 -14.36
N GLN A 500 12.91 17.55 -15.58
CA GLN A 500 13.96 16.76 -16.23
C GLN A 500 15.23 16.71 -15.40
N HIS A 501 15.71 17.87 -14.92
CA HIS A 501 16.90 17.93 -14.08
C HIS A 501 16.72 17.17 -12.76
N TYR A 502 15.53 17.19 -12.18
CA TYR A 502 15.22 16.45 -10.96
C TYR A 502 15.24 14.94 -11.20
N VAL A 503 14.49 14.46 -12.21
CA VAL A 503 14.41 13.05 -12.59
C VAL A 503 15.79 12.52 -13.02
N GLU A 504 16.54 13.27 -13.82
CA GLU A 504 17.88 12.89 -14.27
C GLU A 504 18.87 12.78 -13.11
N LYS A 505 18.78 13.68 -12.13
CA LYS A 505 19.63 13.62 -10.93
C LYS A 505 19.24 12.46 -10.02
N LEU A 506 17.95 12.22 -9.87
CA LEU A 506 17.45 11.08 -9.12
C LEU A 506 17.91 9.78 -9.78
N ARG A 507 17.85 9.75 -11.11
CA ARG A 507 18.39 8.69 -11.95
C ARG A 507 19.91 8.56 -11.69
N THR A 508 20.72 9.47 -12.18
CA THR A 508 22.18 9.33 -12.23
C THR A 508 22.88 9.34 -10.88
N LYS A 509 22.34 10.04 -9.89
CA LYS A 509 23.00 10.24 -8.58
C LYS A 509 22.31 9.51 -7.44
N GLY A 510 21.10 8.99 -7.66
CA GLY A 510 20.31 8.40 -6.58
C GLY A 510 20.06 9.38 -5.42
N LEU A 511 19.89 10.68 -5.72
CA LEU A 511 19.57 11.71 -4.74
C LEU A 511 18.14 12.22 -4.90
N CYS A 512 17.30 12.07 -3.86
CA CYS A 512 15.91 12.54 -3.81
C CYS A 512 15.74 13.71 -2.82
N ASN A 513 16.65 14.68 -2.85
CA ASN A 513 16.45 15.89 -2.06
C ASN A 513 15.36 16.72 -2.75
N ILE A 514 14.29 17.09 -2.03
CA ILE A 514 13.22 17.96 -2.53
C ILE A 514 13.82 19.35 -2.81
N ARG A 515 14.31 19.52 -4.04
CA ARG A 515 15.08 20.68 -4.46
C ARG A 515 14.60 21.10 -5.84
N TRP A 516 14.19 22.35 -5.95
CA TRP A 516 13.77 22.97 -7.18
C TRP A 516 14.87 23.89 -7.72
N ARG A 517 15.09 23.85 -9.04
CA ARG A 517 15.96 24.81 -9.74
C ARG A 517 15.04 25.90 -10.26
N VAL A 518 15.17 27.12 -9.76
CA VAL A 518 14.22 28.18 -10.11
C VAL A 518 14.60 28.74 -11.49
N PRO A 519 13.68 28.75 -12.48
CA PRO A 519 13.86 29.44 -13.76
C PRO A 519 14.22 30.92 -13.56
N ASP A 520 15.09 31.47 -14.42
CA ASP A 520 15.63 32.83 -14.22
C ASP A 520 14.56 33.92 -14.34
N ASP A 521 13.56 33.72 -15.19
CA ASP A 521 12.39 34.59 -15.34
C ASP A 521 11.48 34.58 -14.10
N ILE A 522 11.20 33.40 -13.53
CA ILE A 522 10.47 33.31 -12.24
C ILE A 522 11.28 34.00 -11.13
N ARG A 523 12.61 33.83 -11.12
CA ARG A 523 13.47 34.49 -10.13
C ARG A 523 13.35 36.01 -10.19
N GLU A 524 13.39 36.57 -11.39
CA GLU A 524 13.25 38.01 -11.61
C GLU A 524 11.86 38.52 -11.22
N LEU A 525 10.79 37.87 -11.71
CA LEU A 525 9.40 38.27 -11.47
C LEU A 525 8.99 38.18 -9.99
N VAL A 526 9.44 37.13 -9.29
CA VAL A 526 9.06 36.87 -7.89
C VAL A 526 10.07 37.48 -6.91
N GLY A 527 11.24 37.91 -7.38
CA GLY A 527 12.32 38.46 -6.54
C GLY A 527 13.10 37.38 -5.77
N ILE A 528 13.16 36.15 -6.30
CA ILE A 528 13.90 35.04 -5.69
C ILE A 528 15.40 35.16 -6.02
N LYS A 529 16.23 35.36 -4.99
CA LYS A 529 17.67 35.56 -5.17
C LYS A 529 18.37 34.23 -5.52
N GLU A 530 17.92 33.13 -4.95
CA GLU A 530 18.54 31.82 -5.07
C GLU A 530 18.25 31.14 -6.41
N LYS A 531 19.27 30.53 -7.03
CA LYS A 531 19.10 29.70 -8.24
C LYS A 531 18.46 28.34 -7.95
N LYS A 532 18.51 27.89 -6.69
CA LYS A 532 18.05 26.57 -6.25
C LYS A 532 17.49 26.67 -4.84
N ILE A 533 16.30 26.15 -4.63
CA ILE A 533 15.63 26.12 -3.33
C ILE A 533 15.54 24.66 -2.89
N THR A 534 15.90 24.38 -1.64
CA THR A 534 15.70 23.05 -1.02
C THR A 534 14.65 23.19 0.07
N PHE A 535 13.60 22.36 -0.01
CA PHE A 535 12.50 22.38 0.95
C PHE A 535 12.75 21.36 2.04
N TYR A 536 12.83 21.85 3.29
CA TYR A 536 12.97 21.02 4.48
C TYR A 536 11.63 20.78 5.15
N THR A 537 10.68 21.70 4.98
CA THR A 537 9.32 21.60 5.51
C THR A 537 8.28 21.78 4.41
N HIS A 538 7.08 21.24 4.65
CA HIS A 538 5.94 21.41 3.77
C HIS A 538 5.52 22.88 3.70
N LYS A 539 5.45 23.55 4.85
CA LYS A 539 5.21 25.00 4.93
C LYS A 539 6.14 25.87 4.06
N GLN A 540 7.42 25.52 3.93
CA GLN A 540 8.33 26.25 3.03
C GLN A 540 7.91 26.15 1.56
N LEU A 541 7.40 24.99 1.15
CA LEU A 541 6.87 24.77 -0.19
C LEU A 541 5.60 25.59 -0.41
N ASP A 542 4.65 25.51 0.53
CA ASP A 542 3.37 26.21 0.41
C ASP A 542 3.54 27.72 0.31
N ILE A 543 4.33 28.32 1.23
CA ILE A 543 4.59 29.77 1.23
C ILE A 543 5.18 30.21 -0.11
N LEU A 544 6.13 29.44 -0.66
CA LEU A 544 6.74 29.77 -1.94
C LEU A 544 5.71 29.72 -3.07
N VAL A 545 4.87 28.67 -3.11
CA VAL A 545 3.87 28.50 -4.16
C VAL A 545 2.79 29.56 -4.08
N CYS A 546 2.29 29.91 -2.88
CA CYS A 546 1.38 31.05 -2.70
C CYS A 546 2.00 32.35 -3.19
N THR A 547 3.29 32.58 -2.87
CA THR A 547 4.02 33.77 -3.33
C THR A 547 4.11 33.81 -4.86
N ILE A 548 4.44 32.67 -5.50
CA ILE A 548 4.50 32.57 -6.97
C ILE A 548 3.12 32.85 -7.57
N LEU A 549 2.05 32.21 -7.09
CA LEU A 549 0.69 32.38 -7.61
C LEU A 549 0.17 33.81 -7.44
N SER A 550 0.57 34.52 -6.37
CA SER A 550 0.21 35.92 -6.19
C SER A 550 0.87 36.87 -7.20
N LYS A 551 2.02 36.47 -7.76
CA LYS A 551 2.80 37.28 -8.74
C LYS A 551 2.61 36.81 -10.17
N ILE A 552 2.33 35.53 -10.36
CA ILE A 552 2.18 34.84 -11.64
C ILE A 552 0.90 33.98 -11.53
N PRO A 553 -0.28 34.59 -11.71
CA PRO A 553 -1.55 33.86 -11.55
C PRO A 553 -1.70 32.69 -12.53
N ASP A 554 -1.07 32.76 -13.70
CA ASP A 554 -1.03 31.75 -14.76
C ASP A 554 0.17 30.78 -14.62
N PHE A 555 0.74 30.64 -13.42
CA PHE A 555 1.94 29.81 -13.21
C PHE A 555 1.74 28.35 -13.63
N GLN A 556 0.53 27.81 -13.43
CA GLN A 556 0.20 26.43 -13.81
C GLN A 556 0.23 26.22 -15.33
N GLU A 557 -0.27 27.17 -16.10
CA GLU A 557 -0.32 27.10 -17.57
C GLU A 557 1.03 27.46 -18.20
N LYS A 558 1.67 28.52 -17.69
CA LYS A 558 2.90 29.06 -18.28
C LYS A 558 4.14 28.24 -17.92
N TYR A 559 4.16 27.61 -16.75
CA TYR A 559 5.29 26.84 -16.23
C TYR A 559 4.84 25.46 -15.75
N GLU A 560 4.07 24.76 -16.59
CA GLU A 560 3.44 23.48 -16.27
C GLU A 560 4.40 22.48 -15.61
N GLU A 561 5.60 22.30 -16.14
CA GLU A 561 6.59 21.32 -15.66
C GLU A 561 7.14 21.66 -14.27
N ASP A 562 7.38 22.94 -14.01
CA ASP A 562 7.80 23.43 -12.70
C ASP A 562 6.67 23.33 -11.68
N TYR A 563 5.45 23.70 -12.07
CA TYR A 563 4.26 23.53 -11.24
C TYR A 563 4.03 22.06 -10.89
N MET A 564 4.13 21.15 -11.87
CA MET A 564 3.98 19.71 -11.67
C MET A 564 5.07 19.14 -10.76
N LEU A 565 6.32 19.62 -10.86
CA LEU A 565 7.39 19.22 -9.93
C LEU A 565 7.09 19.65 -8.49
N LEU A 566 6.67 20.90 -8.30
CA LEU A 566 6.32 21.42 -6.97
C LEU A 566 5.10 20.70 -6.39
N LYS A 567 4.10 20.39 -7.22
CA LYS A 567 2.95 19.56 -6.85
C LYS A 567 3.36 18.14 -6.46
N SER A 568 4.32 17.53 -7.16
CA SER A 568 4.90 16.24 -6.76
C SER A 568 5.64 16.32 -5.41
N PHE A 569 6.25 17.47 -5.09
CA PHE A 569 6.88 17.71 -3.79
C PHE A 569 5.87 17.84 -2.65
N ASP A 570 4.76 18.54 -2.89
CA ASP A 570 3.62 18.64 -1.96
C ASP A 570 3.07 17.25 -1.61
N ARG A 571 2.77 16.45 -2.64
CA ARG A 571 2.38 15.04 -2.48
C ARG A 571 3.38 14.27 -1.61
N ALA A 572 4.68 14.47 -1.84
CA ALA A 572 5.72 13.81 -1.05
C ALA A 572 5.70 14.22 0.43
N PHE A 573 5.37 15.47 0.75
CA PHE A 573 5.21 15.92 2.14
C PHE A 573 3.96 15.34 2.80
N TRP A 574 2.82 15.33 2.13
CA TRP A 574 1.60 14.67 2.61
C TRP A 574 1.81 13.18 2.89
N LEU A 575 2.46 12.45 1.97
CA LEU A 575 2.78 11.04 2.19
C LEU A 575 3.65 10.82 3.44
N ARG A 576 4.53 11.79 3.76
CA ARG A 576 5.34 11.76 4.98
C ARG A 576 4.54 12.17 6.23
N SER A 577 3.59 13.10 6.12
CA SER A 577 2.73 13.49 7.24
C SER A 577 1.83 12.33 7.65
N PHE A 578 1.23 11.60 6.70
CA PHE A 578 0.44 10.39 7.00
C PHE A 578 1.26 9.28 7.66
N LYS A 579 2.52 9.12 7.27
CA LYS A 579 3.46 8.17 7.88
C LYS A 579 3.97 8.60 9.25
N SER A 580 4.02 9.90 9.52
CA SER A 580 4.60 10.46 10.74
C SER A 580 3.82 11.71 11.18
N PRO A 581 2.57 11.55 11.65
CA PRO A 581 1.68 12.68 11.96
C PRO A 581 2.22 13.63 13.03
N GLN A 582 3.14 13.14 13.88
CA GLN A 582 3.78 13.92 14.93
C GLN A 582 4.91 14.85 14.43
N ASN A 583 5.36 14.71 13.18
CA ASN A 583 6.46 15.54 12.67
C ASN A 583 5.92 16.82 12.02
N ALA A 584 6.02 17.93 12.76
CA ALA A 584 5.59 19.26 12.32
C ALA A 584 6.18 19.72 10.98
N ASN A 585 7.34 19.20 10.57
CA ASN A 585 7.96 19.56 9.29
C ASN A 585 7.16 19.06 8.08
N TYR A 586 6.25 18.11 8.24
CA TYR A 586 5.48 17.54 7.14
C TYR A 586 4.07 18.12 7.01
N HIS A 587 3.66 18.99 7.93
CA HIS A 587 2.34 19.63 7.91
C HIS A 587 2.33 20.87 7.03
N ALA A 588 1.28 20.98 6.22
CA ALA A 588 1.02 22.14 5.38
C ALA A 588 0.74 23.39 6.23
N ILE A 589 0.74 24.56 5.59
CA ILE A 589 0.28 25.80 6.23
C ILE A 589 -1.20 25.71 6.63
N THR A 590 -1.59 26.42 7.68
CA THR A 590 -3.01 26.52 8.08
C THR A 590 -3.78 27.48 7.15
N PRO A 591 -5.13 27.45 7.13
CA PRO A 591 -5.93 28.41 6.36
C PRO A 591 -5.65 29.88 6.69
N GLU A 592 -5.39 30.20 7.95
CA GLU A 592 -5.03 31.57 8.39
C GLU A 592 -3.67 31.97 7.83
N GLU A 593 -2.70 31.05 7.84
CA GLU A 593 -1.39 31.28 7.24
C GLU A 593 -1.50 31.45 5.73
N ASN A 594 -2.35 30.66 5.06
CA ASN A 594 -2.57 30.80 3.62
C ASN A 594 -3.15 32.18 3.26
N ARG A 595 -4.16 32.65 4.00
CA ARG A 595 -4.72 34.01 3.84
C ARG A 595 -3.63 35.09 3.95
N LYS A 596 -2.71 34.93 4.90
CA LYS A 596 -1.58 35.86 5.08
C LYS A 596 -0.62 35.90 3.89
N TYR A 597 -0.35 34.75 3.24
CA TYR A 597 0.67 34.67 2.18
C TYR A 597 0.12 34.77 0.76
N SER A 598 -1.17 34.53 0.55
CA SER A 598 -1.80 34.67 -0.78
C SER A 598 -1.89 36.12 -1.26
N GLY A 599 -1.71 37.09 -0.35
CA GLY A 599 -1.84 38.52 -0.66
C GLY A 599 -3.29 38.95 -0.88
N LEU A 600 -4.26 38.07 -0.61
CA LEU A 600 -5.67 38.43 -0.50
C LEU A 600 -5.80 39.31 0.74
N LYS A 601 -6.05 40.61 0.53
CA LYS A 601 -6.44 41.49 1.63
C LYS A 601 -7.74 40.94 2.22
N SER A 602 -7.78 40.78 3.54
CA SER A 602 -9.04 40.61 4.27
C SER A 602 -9.91 41.82 3.94
N GLU A 603 -10.99 41.61 3.18
CA GLU A 603 -11.97 42.66 2.91
C GLU A 603 -12.67 43.11 4.22
N ASP A 604 -12.54 42.32 5.29
CA ASP A 604 -13.14 42.56 6.60
C ASP A 604 -12.36 43.52 7.53
N ASP A 605 -11.14 43.96 7.16
CA ASP A 605 -10.34 44.82 8.05
C ASP A 605 -10.58 46.33 7.87
N ASP A 606 -11.36 46.75 6.85
CA ASP A 606 -11.63 48.16 6.55
C ASP A 606 -13.06 48.63 6.93
N ASP A 607 -13.92 47.80 7.53
CA ASP A 607 -15.25 48.21 8.01
C ASP A 607 -15.54 47.76 9.45
N MET A 608 -14.77 48.29 10.40
CA MET A 608 -15.17 48.36 11.82
C MET A 608 -16.17 49.52 12.04
N GLY A 609 -17.17 49.60 11.16
CA GLY A 609 -18.41 50.32 11.36
C GLY A 609 -19.32 49.52 12.29
N VAL A 610 -19.51 50.05 13.49
CA VAL A 610 -20.45 49.60 14.53
C VAL A 610 -21.81 49.21 13.92
N PHE A 611 -22.34 48.05 14.35
CA PHE A 611 -23.72 47.50 14.24
C PHE A 611 -23.93 46.29 13.30
N GLY A 612 -24.19 45.12 13.91
CA GLY A 612 -24.97 44.04 13.30
C GLY A 612 -24.43 42.64 13.60
N GLU A 613 -24.91 42.02 14.67
CA GLU A 613 -24.85 40.56 14.82
C GLU A 613 -25.70 39.93 13.70
N CYS A 614 -25.05 39.49 12.62
CA CYS A 614 -25.67 38.63 11.62
C CYS A 614 -25.02 37.25 11.73
N ASP A 615 -25.77 36.31 12.30
CA ASP A 615 -25.51 34.87 12.27
C ASP A 615 -25.67 34.37 10.82
N ASP A 616 -24.67 34.62 9.97
CA ASP A 616 -24.63 34.05 8.62
C ASP A 616 -23.75 32.79 8.64
N GLU A 617 -24.37 31.66 9.01
CA GLU A 617 -23.85 30.30 8.78
C GLU A 617 -23.93 29.96 7.28
N GLY A 618 -23.26 30.75 6.44
CA GLY A 618 -23.08 30.42 5.04
C GLY A 618 -22.17 29.19 4.92
N ASP A 619 -22.74 28.08 4.43
CA ASP A 619 -22.10 26.81 4.07
C ASP A 619 -21.06 27.00 2.94
N GLY A 620 -20.05 27.83 3.18
CA GLY A 620 -18.87 27.97 2.37
C GLY A 620 -18.08 26.67 2.41
N ASN A 621 -18.39 25.77 1.47
CA ASN A 621 -17.62 24.57 1.11
C ASN A 621 -16.22 24.93 0.54
N GLY A 622 -15.55 25.92 1.12
CA GLY A 622 -14.13 26.11 0.96
C GLY A 622 -13.43 24.88 1.52
N ASP A 623 -12.66 24.22 0.69
CA ASP A 623 -11.63 23.26 1.09
C ASP A 623 -10.77 23.93 2.18
N GLY A 624 -11.11 23.70 3.46
CA GLY A 624 -10.62 24.43 4.62
C GLY A 624 -9.17 24.12 4.99
N THR A 625 -8.31 23.85 4.00
CA THR A 625 -7.01 23.21 4.26
C THR A 625 -5.81 24.10 4.03
N GLY A 626 -5.99 25.32 3.52
CA GLY A 626 -4.93 26.33 3.38
C GLY A 626 -3.78 25.96 2.42
N CYS A 627 -3.65 24.71 1.99
CA CYS A 627 -2.61 24.28 1.06
C CYS A 627 -2.90 24.81 -0.35
N PRO A 628 -1.94 25.45 -1.04
CA PRO A 628 -2.15 25.98 -2.39
C PRO A 628 -2.40 24.90 -3.45
N PHE A 629 -2.08 23.63 -3.15
CA PHE A 629 -2.39 22.51 -4.01
C PHE A 629 -3.70 21.82 -3.65
N GLY A 630 -4.31 22.09 -2.48
CA GLY A 630 -5.48 21.40 -1.93
C GLY A 630 -5.11 20.20 -1.04
N HIS A 631 -6.07 19.72 -0.23
CA HIS A 631 -5.82 18.62 0.71
C HIS A 631 -6.15 17.24 0.14
N PRO A 632 -5.40 16.19 0.51
CA PRO A 632 -5.67 14.82 0.07
C PRO A 632 -7.06 14.29 0.43
N GLU A 633 -7.66 14.77 1.52
CA GLU A 633 -8.98 14.31 1.98
C GLU A 633 -10.16 15.01 1.29
N SER A 634 -9.93 16.07 0.51
CA SER A 634 -11.03 16.65 -0.26
C SER A 634 -11.46 15.65 -1.34
N ARG A 635 -12.76 15.33 -1.39
CA ARG A 635 -13.30 14.19 -2.17
C ARG A 635 -13.02 14.26 -3.66
N SER A 636 -12.86 15.47 -4.22
CA SER A 636 -12.46 15.71 -5.61
C SER A 636 -11.00 15.37 -5.88
N PHE A 637 -10.17 15.26 -4.83
CA PHE A 637 -8.73 15.25 -4.92
C PHE A 637 -8.14 13.84 -4.92
N THR A 638 -8.71 12.90 -4.14
CA THR A 638 -8.17 11.52 -4.02
C THR A 638 -7.98 10.76 -5.34
N ALA A 639 -8.87 10.96 -6.34
CA ALA A 639 -8.77 10.31 -7.65
C ALA A 639 -7.73 10.97 -8.58
N ASP A 640 -7.46 12.27 -8.41
CA ASP A 640 -6.39 13.00 -9.10
C ASP A 640 -5.04 12.90 -8.39
N TRP A 641 -5.07 12.49 -7.11
CA TRP A 641 -3.89 12.30 -6.27
C TRP A 641 -3.15 11.01 -6.63
N TRP A 642 -3.88 9.89 -6.73
CA TRP A 642 -3.39 8.64 -7.32
C TRP A 642 -3.38 8.69 -8.82
#